data_AF-A0A0Q8AZE2-F1
#
_entry.id   AF-A0A0Q8AZE2-F1
#
_cell.length_a   1.000
_cell.length_b   1.000
_cell.length_c   1.000
_cell.angle_alpha   90.00
_cell.angle_beta   90.00
_cell.angle_gamma   90.00
#
_symmetry.space_group_name_H-M   'P 1'
#
loop_
_entity.id
_entity.type
_entity.pdbx_description
1 polymer ?
#
loop_
_entity_poly.entity_id
_entity_poly.type
_entity_poly.pdbx_seq_one_letter_code
_entity_poly.pdbx_strand_id
1 'polypeptide(L)'
;MRNAAPPRLVALATGLLVAASLTIALPAAAHPGHDHGDEISATTWANYERVTLSRDVGEPIDLAVLPDSRVLHTTRNGQVRLTDPAQGTTSIVNTIDVYANSEDGLQTVTLDPDFATNKWVYLYYAPRVMVAPYPTTTATGSAPNTLPAGADASYWEQWKGYNQLSRFTWNDATNSLDLSTQQDIIRVEVQRGQCCHVAGDVAFDKDGNLLLATGDNTPAGTPGANGMAPMNDRVGYNPGLDSRRGAGNSNDLRGKILRIDVQDDGSYTIPSGNLFAPGTAGARAEIFAMGLRNPFRIDADPVTGAITWGDYGPDAGTANPERGPMGYVEWQSTTVPINGGWPFCHGPNANYNDWDYELLVPGAWYDCNGTLVNNSPYNTGLSTLPSATAPQLYYGDQPTHQPWPEFGSGGQGPMGGPTYRYDEENPATTKFPAYWDGKAFMAEFSRDRIFAFTQDTADGPVTRIQDFLPNAALTAAGMPIWDNPIDIEFGPDGSLYVLDYGDGFFRPNPDSGLYRVDYVEGTKGPRVDLQASVTSGQAPLAVEFDASGSKHPDGLALSFAWDVEGDGTFTPGPATTSHTYTEEGQYAARVQVTDSSGRVSLASVTITVGNTAPVIEIVTPVDGSFVDWGDRVQFEVKVTDAEDEVIDCSRVLWSYGLGHDNTHTHPLFTGSGCTAVVETSLEAGHGETENIYGQIGASYTDLGGAVAPELTSDDVALLNPRELQAEHADARSDGTTVVDDESAAGFRKLTDLGPGEWLAYEPVEFGGITGVELRAAGEGEVSLHWGDAGAEPFATFAVDSADWSLASTPLIEVPEGTGRVVVTSTGGVDLDRFLFTTSIADVDAALTALRQSGDVTNGALVSLGMRLDRAAAAYAAGDTAKALTELRFVRTQIPERVENLDARAVLLRAVEAVIADIEQAIAVP
;
A
#
# COMPACT_ATOMS: atom_id res chain seq x y z
N MET A 1 20.50 70.80 46.48
CA MET A 1 21.14 70.65 47.81
C MET A 1 20.51 69.47 48.52
N ARG A 2 21.31 68.69 49.27
CA ARG A 2 20.97 67.69 50.32
C ARG A 2 19.68 66.85 50.23
N ASN A 3 19.89 65.54 50.23
CA ASN A 3 18.96 64.46 50.56
C ASN A 3 18.16 64.68 51.86
N ALA A 4 16.96 64.12 51.91
CA ALA A 4 16.41 63.43 53.09
C ALA A 4 15.42 62.32 52.66
N ALA A 5 15.35 61.23 53.43
CA ALA A 5 14.45 60.09 53.26
C ALA A 5 13.66 59.86 54.58
N PRO A 6 12.96 58.73 54.83
CA PRO A 6 11.94 57.99 54.07
C PRO A 6 10.57 58.20 54.83
N PRO A 7 9.76 57.23 55.36
CA PRO A 7 9.49 55.81 55.02
C PRO A 7 8.01 55.31 55.04
N ARG A 8 7.75 54.22 54.30
CA ARG A 8 6.95 53.01 54.64
C ARG A 8 5.40 53.01 54.90
N LEU A 9 4.79 52.03 54.23
CA LEU A 9 3.72 51.07 54.63
C LEU A 9 2.20 51.38 54.43
N VAL A 10 1.63 50.66 53.43
CA VAL A 10 0.45 49.76 53.45
C VAL A 10 -0.93 50.25 53.91
N ALA A 11 -1.92 50.11 53.01
CA ALA A 11 -3.31 49.69 53.31
C ALA A 11 -3.94 48.98 52.08
N LEU A 12 -4.89 48.07 52.31
CA LEU A 12 -5.59 47.24 51.31
C LEU A 12 -6.88 47.91 50.76
N ALA A 13 -7.27 47.52 49.53
CA ALA A 13 -8.57 46.87 49.20
C ALA A 13 -9.29 47.35 47.90
N THR A 14 -9.75 46.35 47.11
CA THR A 14 -10.98 46.30 46.27
C THR A 14 -11.21 47.28 45.10
N GLY A 15 -11.53 46.74 43.92
CA GLY A 15 -12.36 47.43 42.91
C GLY A 15 -12.09 47.08 41.44
N LEU A 16 -13.03 46.38 40.80
CA LEU A 16 -13.07 45.91 39.40
C LEU A 16 -12.80 46.93 38.26
N LEU A 17 -12.63 46.33 37.05
CA LEU A 17 -12.99 46.79 35.69
C LEU A 17 -11.92 47.47 34.80
N VAL A 18 -11.37 46.63 33.90
CA VAL A 18 -11.21 46.81 32.44
C VAL A 18 -10.76 48.18 31.90
N ALA A 19 -9.54 48.20 31.35
CA ALA A 19 -9.19 49.04 30.21
C ALA A 19 -8.20 48.30 29.30
N ALA A 20 -8.52 48.17 28.02
CA ALA A 20 -7.61 47.60 27.03
C ALA A 20 -6.39 48.51 26.83
N SER A 21 -5.21 47.91 26.66
CA SER A 21 -3.99 48.63 26.27
C SER A 21 -3.42 48.00 25.01
N LEU A 22 -3.50 48.73 23.90
CA LEU A 22 -2.70 48.44 22.70
C LEU A 22 -1.23 48.58 23.07
N THR A 23 -0.50 47.48 23.10
CA THR A 23 0.97 47.50 23.02
C THR A 23 1.36 47.62 21.56
N ILE A 24 2.00 48.74 21.21
CA ILE A 24 2.62 48.91 19.90
C ILE A 24 3.81 47.96 19.85
N ALA A 25 3.71 46.90 19.05
CA ALA A 25 4.83 46.03 18.76
C ALA A 25 5.90 46.84 18.03
N LEU A 26 7.09 46.96 18.63
CA LEU A 26 8.29 47.30 17.89
C LEU A 26 8.69 46.08 17.05
N PRO A 27 9.21 46.25 15.82
CA PRO A 27 9.68 45.13 15.03
C PRO A 27 10.79 44.40 15.80
N ALA A 28 10.68 43.08 15.87
CA ALA A 28 11.73 42.25 16.46
C ALA A 28 13.03 42.46 15.65
N ALA A 29 14.11 42.78 16.34
CA ALA A 29 15.43 42.76 15.72
C ALA A 29 15.84 41.30 15.51
N ALA A 30 16.21 40.93 14.28
CA ALA A 30 16.62 39.58 13.94
C ALA A 30 17.82 39.13 14.78
N HIS A 31 17.85 37.84 15.13
CA HIS A 31 19.05 37.20 15.66
C HIS A 31 20.14 37.16 14.57
N PRO A 32 21.37 37.59 14.84
CA PRO A 32 22.47 37.43 13.89
C PRO A 32 22.99 35.99 13.95
N GLY A 33 22.82 35.21 12.88
CA GLY A 33 23.41 33.86 12.80
C GLY A 33 22.95 32.97 11.65
N HIS A 34 21.71 33.11 11.17
CA HIS A 34 21.19 32.35 10.02
C HIS A 34 21.01 33.28 8.83
N ASP A 35 21.52 32.90 7.66
CA ASP A 35 21.12 33.55 6.41
C ASP A 35 19.73 33.02 6.03
N HIS A 36 18.74 33.92 6.01
CA HIS A 36 17.39 33.56 5.58
C HIS A 36 17.33 33.24 4.06
N GLY A 37 18.39 33.54 3.29
CA GLY A 37 18.49 33.16 1.89
C GLY A 37 18.58 31.65 1.66
N ASP A 38 19.37 30.95 2.46
CA ASP A 38 19.64 29.51 2.28
C ASP A 38 18.38 28.67 2.51
N GLU A 39 17.62 28.97 3.57
CA GLU A 39 16.30 28.35 3.81
C GLU A 39 15.35 28.64 2.65
N ILE A 40 15.19 29.90 2.24
CA ILE A 40 14.27 30.26 1.16
C ILE A 40 14.60 29.52 -0.14
N SER A 41 15.88 29.38 -0.49
CA SER A 41 16.28 28.64 -1.70
C SER A 41 16.08 27.13 -1.55
N ALA A 42 16.44 26.56 -0.41
CA ALA A 42 16.25 25.14 -0.12
C ALA A 42 14.78 24.72 -0.09
N THR A 43 13.86 25.60 0.33
CA THR A 43 12.41 25.34 0.33
C THR A 43 11.70 25.88 -0.92
N THR A 44 12.44 26.37 -1.92
CA THR A 44 11.88 26.73 -3.23
C THR A 44 11.87 25.48 -4.11
N TRP A 45 10.72 24.79 -4.16
CA TRP A 45 10.57 23.52 -4.89
C TRP A 45 10.88 23.61 -6.38
N ALA A 46 10.82 24.81 -6.97
CA ALA A 46 11.26 25.05 -8.33
C ALA A 46 12.78 24.86 -8.54
N ASN A 47 13.58 24.76 -7.47
CA ASN A 47 15.02 24.46 -7.52
C ASN A 47 15.33 22.95 -7.46
N TYR A 48 14.33 22.05 -7.53
CA TYR A 48 14.57 20.61 -7.57
C TYR A 48 14.20 20.03 -8.94
N GLU A 49 14.83 18.92 -9.30
CA GLU A 49 14.51 18.09 -10.45
C GLU A 49 14.36 16.64 -10.01
N ARG A 50 13.16 16.07 -10.12
CA ARG A 50 12.96 14.62 -10.01
C ARG A 50 13.10 13.97 -11.38
N VAL A 51 14.09 13.10 -11.50
CA VAL A 51 14.56 12.46 -12.73
C VAL A 51 14.27 10.97 -12.65
N THR A 52 13.48 10.44 -13.59
CA THR A 52 13.27 8.99 -13.73
C THR A 52 14.59 8.32 -14.15
N LEU A 53 15.05 7.35 -13.38
CA LEU A 53 16.20 6.51 -13.70
C LEU A 53 15.77 5.20 -14.38
N SER A 54 14.65 4.62 -13.93
CA SER A 54 14.05 3.43 -14.54
C SER A 54 12.56 3.30 -14.22
N ARG A 55 11.84 2.64 -15.13
CA ARG A 55 10.49 2.08 -14.92
C ARG A 55 10.50 0.54 -14.82
N ASP A 56 11.63 -0.10 -15.09
CA ASP A 56 11.78 -1.55 -15.02
C ASP A 56 12.27 -1.96 -13.61
N VAL A 57 11.46 -1.69 -12.59
CA VAL A 57 11.79 -1.99 -11.18
C VAL A 57 11.20 -3.31 -10.68
N GLY A 58 10.23 -3.89 -11.38
CA GLY A 58 9.56 -5.13 -10.98
C GLY A 58 8.53 -4.86 -9.90
N GLU A 59 8.42 -5.73 -8.89
CA GLU A 59 7.75 -5.41 -7.62
C GLU A 59 8.82 -4.93 -6.64
N PRO A 60 9.15 -3.63 -6.59
CA PRO A 60 10.29 -3.14 -5.84
C PRO A 60 10.09 -3.29 -4.34
N ILE A 61 11.17 -3.52 -3.59
CA ILE A 61 11.12 -3.39 -2.12
C ILE A 61 12.15 -2.37 -1.64
N ASP A 62 13.43 -2.55 -1.98
CA ASP A 62 14.57 -1.89 -1.32
C ASP A 62 15.64 -1.45 -2.34
N LEU A 63 16.44 -0.43 -2.02
CA LEU A 63 17.49 0.12 -2.88
C LEU A 63 18.83 0.33 -2.13
N ALA A 64 19.93 0.24 -2.88
CA ALA A 64 21.25 0.67 -2.40
C ALA A 64 22.07 1.34 -3.51
N VAL A 65 22.56 2.54 -3.25
CA VAL A 65 23.36 3.35 -4.20
C VAL A 65 24.84 3.01 -4.09
N LEU A 66 25.42 2.53 -5.18
CA LEU A 66 26.85 2.20 -5.26
C LEU A 66 27.70 3.49 -5.26
N PRO A 67 29.00 3.40 -4.87
CA PRO A 67 29.94 4.53 -4.94
C PRO A 67 30.16 5.13 -6.34
N ASP A 68 29.66 4.49 -7.41
CA ASP A 68 29.66 4.97 -8.79
C ASP A 68 28.27 5.41 -9.29
N SER A 69 27.32 5.66 -8.38
CA SER A 69 25.94 6.11 -8.62
C SER A 69 25.06 5.13 -9.41
N ARG A 70 25.50 3.89 -9.63
CA ARG A 70 24.59 2.79 -10.01
C ARG A 70 23.76 2.39 -8.79
N VAL A 71 22.59 1.79 -9.01
CA VAL A 71 21.65 1.46 -7.94
C VAL A 71 21.33 -0.03 -8.00
N LEU A 72 21.61 -0.75 -6.92
CA LEU A 72 21.02 -2.06 -6.70
C LEU A 72 19.61 -1.87 -6.15
N HIS A 73 18.67 -2.71 -6.54
CA HIS A 73 17.34 -2.78 -5.94
C HIS A 73 16.82 -4.21 -5.92
N THR A 74 15.97 -4.52 -4.95
CA THR A 74 15.34 -5.84 -4.80
C THR A 74 13.92 -5.86 -5.36
N THR A 75 13.48 -7.05 -5.73
CA THR A 75 12.05 -7.35 -5.84
C THR A 75 11.63 -8.42 -4.85
N ARG A 76 10.40 -8.33 -4.33
CA ARG A 76 9.89 -9.29 -3.32
C ARG A 76 9.97 -10.74 -3.79
N ASN A 77 9.74 -10.99 -5.08
CA ASN A 77 9.85 -12.32 -5.69
C ASN A 77 11.29 -12.86 -5.85
N GLY A 78 12.32 -12.15 -5.35
CA GLY A 78 13.68 -12.67 -5.19
C GLY A 78 14.71 -12.16 -6.20
N GLN A 79 14.39 -11.20 -7.06
CA GLN A 79 15.37 -10.66 -8.01
C GLN A 79 16.21 -9.56 -7.34
N VAL A 80 17.51 -9.55 -7.63
CA VAL A 80 18.38 -8.40 -7.41
C VAL A 80 18.61 -7.77 -8.79
N ARG A 81 18.31 -6.49 -8.90
CA ARG A 81 18.39 -5.70 -10.13
C ARG A 81 19.47 -4.63 -9.98
N LEU A 82 20.12 -4.27 -11.09
CA LEU A 82 21.07 -3.17 -11.17
C LEU A 82 20.59 -2.16 -12.21
N THR A 83 20.37 -0.92 -11.77
CA THR A 83 20.16 0.25 -12.65
C THR A 83 21.47 1.03 -12.80
N ASP A 84 21.82 1.35 -14.04
CA ASP A 84 22.93 2.25 -14.38
C ASP A 84 22.37 3.56 -14.96
N PRO A 85 22.36 4.67 -14.18
CA PRO A 85 21.89 5.97 -14.63
C PRO A 85 22.70 6.60 -15.77
N ALA A 86 23.99 6.26 -15.91
CA ALA A 86 24.85 6.80 -16.95
C ALA A 86 24.62 6.10 -18.29
N GLN A 87 24.18 4.84 -18.26
CA GLN A 87 23.72 4.10 -19.44
C GLN A 87 22.23 4.26 -19.72
N GLY A 88 21.40 4.52 -18.70
CA GLY A 88 19.95 4.37 -18.81
C GLY A 88 19.60 2.91 -19.09
N THR A 89 19.93 2.01 -18.16
CA THR A 89 19.64 0.58 -18.31
C THR A 89 19.36 -0.05 -16.95
N THR A 90 18.37 -0.93 -16.88
CA THR A 90 18.17 -1.85 -15.73
C THR A 90 18.35 -3.29 -16.18
N SER A 91 18.86 -4.14 -15.29
CA SER A 91 19.07 -5.57 -15.57
C SER A 91 18.91 -6.40 -14.29
N ILE A 92 18.37 -7.60 -14.41
CA ILE A 92 18.38 -8.59 -13.32
C ILE A 92 19.78 -9.20 -13.26
N VAL A 93 20.47 -9.04 -12.12
CA VAL A 93 21.85 -9.48 -11.93
C VAL A 93 21.96 -10.78 -11.13
N ASN A 94 21.00 -11.05 -10.25
CA ASN A 94 20.87 -12.30 -9.49
C ASN A 94 19.40 -12.62 -9.20
N THR A 95 19.10 -13.89 -8.94
CA THR A 95 17.81 -14.35 -8.40
C THR A 95 18.04 -15.28 -7.20
N ILE A 96 17.32 -15.05 -6.11
CA ILE A 96 17.33 -15.82 -4.87
C ILE A 96 16.02 -16.62 -4.78
N ASP A 97 16.08 -17.92 -4.47
CA ASP A 97 14.88 -18.77 -4.30
C ASP A 97 14.20 -18.48 -2.95
N VAL A 98 13.10 -17.73 -3.01
CA VAL A 98 12.35 -17.24 -1.85
C VAL A 98 10.97 -17.87 -1.71
N TYR A 99 10.48 -17.91 -0.48
CA TYR A 99 9.06 -18.09 -0.19
C TYR A 99 8.39 -16.71 -0.26
N ALA A 100 7.52 -16.50 -1.26
CA ALA A 100 6.88 -15.22 -1.54
C ALA A 100 5.36 -15.29 -1.36
N ASN A 101 4.88 -15.38 -0.11
CA ASN A 101 3.45 -15.38 0.24
C ASN A 101 3.16 -14.22 1.19
N SER A 102 2.18 -13.39 0.85
CA SER A 102 1.98 -12.09 1.54
C SER A 102 3.30 -11.30 1.55
N GLU A 103 3.63 -10.56 2.61
CA GLU A 103 4.86 -9.74 2.66
C GLU A 103 6.18 -10.52 2.56
N ASP A 104 6.17 -11.84 2.77
CA ASP A 104 7.40 -12.64 2.66
C ASP A 104 7.99 -12.57 1.24
N GLY A 105 9.32 -12.65 1.17
CA GLY A 105 10.09 -12.53 -0.06
C GLY A 105 11.55 -12.16 0.20
N LEU A 106 12.24 -11.63 -0.81
CA LEU A 106 13.47 -10.86 -0.63
C LEU A 106 13.09 -9.43 -0.23
N GLN A 107 13.56 -8.99 0.94
CA GLN A 107 13.32 -7.63 1.43
C GLN A 107 14.47 -6.73 0.98
N THR A 108 15.61 -6.82 1.65
CA THR A 108 16.64 -5.77 1.63
C THR A 108 17.89 -6.11 0.83
N VAL A 109 18.53 -5.08 0.29
CA VAL A 109 19.90 -5.05 -0.26
C VAL A 109 20.66 -3.88 0.36
N THR A 110 21.72 -4.15 1.12
CA THR A 110 22.54 -3.08 1.74
C THR A 110 24.01 -3.27 1.43
N LEU A 111 24.73 -2.18 1.19
CA LEU A 111 26.19 -2.20 1.05
C LEU A 111 26.85 -2.18 2.43
N ASP A 112 27.96 -2.92 2.56
CA ASP A 112 28.85 -2.77 3.71
C ASP A 112 29.46 -1.35 3.74
N PRO A 113 29.67 -0.72 4.91
CA PRO A 113 30.29 0.61 4.98
C PRO A 113 31.69 0.68 4.31
N ASP A 114 32.42 -0.45 4.29
CA ASP A 114 33.71 -0.59 3.63
C ASP A 114 33.60 -1.20 2.19
N PHE A 115 32.40 -1.20 1.57
CA PHE A 115 32.11 -1.83 0.26
C PHE A 115 33.10 -1.48 -0.85
N ALA A 116 33.57 -0.24 -0.89
CA ALA A 116 34.58 0.21 -1.86
C ALA A 116 35.88 -0.62 -1.82
N THR A 117 36.15 -1.31 -0.70
CA THR A 117 37.32 -2.16 -0.48
C THR A 117 36.98 -3.65 -0.31
N ASN A 118 35.92 -3.99 0.44
CA ASN A 118 35.59 -5.36 0.80
C ASN A 118 34.54 -6.02 -0.10
N LYS A 119 33.77 -5.21 -0.84
CA LYS A 119 32.72 -5.62 -1.79
C LYS A 119 31.59 -6.44 -1.19
N TRP A 120 31.34 -6.37 0.12
CA TRP A 120 30.23 -7.08 0.76
C TRP A 120 28.88 -6.40 0.53
N VAL A 121 27.88 -7.20 0.15
CA VAL A 121 26.47 -6.81 0.03
C VAL A 121 25.63 -7.75 0.88
N TYR A 122 24.76 -7.20 1.70
CA TYR A 122 23.86 -7.93 2.60
C TYR A 122 22.49 -8.08 1.95
N LEU A 123 21.87 -9.25 2.09
CA LEU A 123 20.49 -9.51 1.70
C LEU A 123 19.70 -10.11 2.86
N TYR A 124 18.48 -9.61 3.10
CA TYR A 124 17.54 -10.21 4.04
C TYR A 124 16.32 -10.79 3.31
N TYR A 125 16.06 -12.08 3.50
CA TYR A 125 15.07 -12.80 2.69
C TYR A 125 14.40 -13.97 3.41
N ALA A 126 13.24 -14.39 2.88
CA ALA A 126 12.51 -15.59 3.27
C ALA A 126 12.97 -16.79 2.43
N PRO A 127 13.94 -17.63 2.86
CA PRO A 127 14.40 -18.78 2.08
C PRO A 127 13.30 -19.81 1.87
N ARG A 128 13.15 -20.28 0.63
CA ARG A 128 12.15 -21.31 0.29
C ARG A 128 12.50 -22.69 0.86
N VAL A 129 13.79 -23.03 0.86
CA VAL A 129 14.34 -24.25 1.43
C VAL A 129 15.05 -23.91 2.75
N MET A 130 14.58 -24.51 3.83
CA MET A 130 15.05 -24.24 5.19
C MET A 130 15.82 -25.42 5.77
N VAL A 131 16.70 -25.15 6.74
CA VAL A 131 17.46 -26.19 7.46
C VAL A 131 16.79 -26.59 8.77
N ALA A 132 17.02 -27.83 9.21
CA ALA A 132 16.51 -28.35 10.48
C ALA A 132 16.91 -27.43 11.68
N PRO A 133 16.04 -27.27 12.70
CA PRO A 133 14.87 -28.08 13.02
C PRO A 133 13.57 -27.70 12.28
N TYR A 134 13.60 -26.68 11.42
CA TYR A 134 12.44 -26.24 10.63
C TYR A 134 12.03 -27.29 9.58
N PRO A 135 10.77 -27.27 9.10
CA PRO A 135 10.36 -28.00 7.90
C PRO A 135 11.28 -27.71 6.73
N THR A 136 11.54 -28.68 5.85
CA THR A 136 12.44 -28.50 4.68
C THR A 136 11.96 -27.38 3.76
N THR A 137 10.64 -27.22 3.62
CA THR A 137 9.98 -26.16 2.87
C THR A 137 8.70 -25.77 3.59
N THR A 138 8.31 -24.51 3.51
CA THR A 138 6.99 -24.04 3.96
C THR A 138 5.87 -24.65 3.09
N ALA A 139 4.68 -24.85 3.64
CA ALA A 139 3.49 -25.17 2.84
C ALA A 139 3.05 -23.97 1.97
N THR A 140 2.48 -24.25 0.80
CA THR A 140 1.95 -23.20 -0.10
C THR A 140 0.65 -22.63 0.46
N GLY A 141 0.43 -21.32 0.26
CA GLY A 141 -0.78 -20.61 0.69
C GLY A 141 -0.80 -20.30 2.18
N SER A 142 -2.00 -19.97 2.68
CA SER A 142 -2.19 -19.39 4.00
C SER A 142 -2.48 -20.43 5.09
N ALA A 143 -1.93 -20.21 6.28
CA ALA A 143 -2.16 -20.99 7.49
C ALA A 143 -3.53 -20.60 8.09
N PRO A 144 -4.37 -21.57 8.47
CA PRO A 144 -5.69 -21.26 9.01
C PRO A 144 -5.59 -20.54 10.37
N ASN A 145 -6.59 -19.71 10.68
CA ASN A 145 -6.70 -19.01 11.96
C ASN A 145 -6.99 -19.94 13.15
N THR A 146 -7.51 -21.14 12.89
CA THR A 146 -7.83 -22.17 13.90
C THR A 146 -7.38 -23.56 13.44
N LEU A 147 -7.21 -24.48 14.40
CA LEU A 147 -6.86 -25.87 14.12
C LEU A 147 -7.94 -26.54 13.25
N PRO A 148 -7.56 -27.20 12.13
CA PRO A 148 -8.48 -28.03 11.37
C PRO A 148 -9.13 -29.14 12.21
N ALA A 149 -10.32 -29.57 11.82
CA ALA A 149 -11.08 -30.57 12.56
C ALA A 149 -10.28 -31.88 12.79
N GLY A 150 -9.98 -32.19 14.06
CA GLY A 150 -9.20 -33.38 14.45
C GLY A 150 -7.69 -33.18 14.51
N ALA A 151 -7.18 -31.98 14.22
CA ALA A 151 -5.79 -31.62 14.46
C ALA A 151 -5.52 -31.28 15.94
N ASP A 152 -4.24 -31.29 16.33
CA ASP A 152 -3.75 -30.74 17.60
C ASP A 152 -2.65 -29.70 17.33
N ALA A 153 -2.09 -29.11 18.40
CA ALA A 153 -1.11 -28.03 18.29
C ALA A 153 0.16 -28.38 17.48
N SER A 154 0.47 -29.68 17.25
CA SER A 154 1.57 -30.08 16.36
C SER A 154 1.33 -29.71 14.89
N TYR A 155 0.10 -29.41 14.49
CA TYR A 155 -0.24 -28.90 13.16
C TYR A 155 0.49 -27.59 12.83
N TRP A 156 0.78 -26.74 13.84
CA TRP A 156 1.46 -25.47 13.62
C TRP A 156 2.96 -25.61 13.31
N GLU A 157 3.57 -26.78 13.59
CA GLU A 157 5.00 -27.03 13.36
C GLU A 157 5.37 -26.98 11.86
N GLN A 158 4.44 -27.34 10.95
CA GLN A 158 4.67 -27.28 9.49
C GLN A 158 4.77 -25.86 8.95
N TRP A 159 4.32 -24.87 9.74
CA TRP A 159 4.27 -23.46 9.40
C TRP A 159 5.39 -22.66 10.10
N LYS A 160 6.28 -23.28 10.87
CA LYS A 160 7.46 -22.60 11.41
C LYS A 160 8.49 -22.37 10.30
N GLY A 161 9.12 -21.20 10.31
CA GLY A 161 10.25 -20.90 9.43
C GLY A 161 11.15 -19.83 10.01
N TYR A 162 12.03 -19.28 9.18
CA TYR A 162 12.83 -18.11 9.53
C TYR A 162 13.07 -17.23 8.31
N ASN A 163 13.18 -15.92 8.52
CA ASN A 163 13.83 -15.00 7.59
C ASN A 163 15.33 -14.96 7.92
N GLN A 164 16.17 -14.73 6.90
CA GLN A 164 17.61 -14.91 6.98
C GLN A 164 18.35 -13.70 6.44
N LEU A 165 19.29 -13.19 7.24
CA LEU A 165 20.30 -12.24 6.80
C LEU A 165 21.56 -13.01 6.37
N SER A 166 22.00 -12.77 5.14
CA SER A 166 23.25 -13.28 4.59
C SER A 166 24.02 -12.17 3.90
N ARG A 167 25.34 -12.33 3.71
CA ARG A 167 26.12 -11.45 2.81
C ARG A 167 26.87 -12.20 1.72
N PHE A 168 27.14 -11.50 0.63
CA PHE A 168 27.75 -12.00 -0.61
C PHE A 168 28.75 -10.97 -1.15
N THR A 169 29.81 -11.40 -1.84
CA THR A 169 30.74 -10.47 -2.49
C THR A 169 30.23 -10.03 -3.86
N TRP A 170 30.28 -8.74 -4.14
CA TRP A 170 30.05 -8.14 -5.45
C TRP A 170 31.24 -8.33 -6.39
N ASN A 171 30.96 -8.68 -7.64
CA ASN A 171 31.95 -8.87 -8.69
C ASN A 171 31.84 -7.78 -9.77
N ASP A 172 32.72 -6.79 -9.72
CA ASP A 172 32.77 -5.67 -10.68
C ASP A 172 32.98 -6.11 -12.15
N ALA A 173 33.49 -7.33 -12.40
CA ALA A 173 33.70 -7.82 -13.76
C ALA A 173 32.44 -8.46 -14.39
N THR A 174 31.48 -8.88 -13.56
CA THR A 174 30.19 -9.45 -14.01
C THR A 174 28.99 -8.57 -13.64
N ASN A 175 29.20 -7.52 -12.86
CA ASN A 175 28.15 -6.66 -12.30
C ASN A 175 27.07 -7.48 -11.55
N SER A 176 27.50 -8.44 -10.73
CA SER A 176 26.60 -9.33 -9.99
C SER A 176 27.23 -9.85 -8.69
N LEU A 177 26.40 -10.40 -7.81
CA LEU A 177 26.82 -11.08 -6.58
C LEU A 177 27.36 -12.48 -6.91
N ASP A 178 28.52 -12.83 -6.34
CA ASP A 178 29.00 -14.21 -6.33
C ASP A 178 28.27 -15.00 -5.24
N LEU A 179 27.17 -15.65 -5.61
CA LEU A 179 26.34 -16.46 -4.70
C LEU A 179 27.10 -17.62 -4.04
N SER A 180 28.29 -18.01 -4.54
CA SER A 180 29.12 -19.03 -3.89
C SER A 180 29.86 -18.53 -2.64
N THR A 181 29.87 -17.22 -2.41
CA THR A 181 30.54 -16.56 -1.26
C THR A 181 29.60 -16.32 -0.06
N GLN A 182 28.38 -16.85 -0.10
CA GLN A 182 27.37 -16.67 0.95
C GLN A 182 27.91 -16.91 2.36
N GLN A 183 27.71 -15.93 3.23
CA GLN A 183 27.90 -16.05 4.68
C GLN A 183 26.56 -15.83 5.39
N ASP A 184 26.09 -16.86 6.10
CA ASP A 184 24.88 -16.83 6.94
C ASP A 184 25.18 -16.08 8.25
N ILE A 185 24.47 -14.97 8.52
CA ILE A 185 24.75 -14.11 9.69
C ILE A 185 23.77 -14.40 10.84
N ILE A 186 22.47 -14.16 10.61
CA ILE A 186 21.43 -14.35 11.62
C ILE A 186 20.12 -14.82 10.96
N ARG A 187 19.34 -15.57 11.75
CA ARG A 187 18.01 -16.07 11.36
C ARG A 187 16.99 -15.61 12.40
N VAL A 188 15.89 -15.04 11.93
CA VAL A 188 14.78 -14.54 12.73
C VAL A 188 13.61 -15.52 12.55
N GLU A 189 13.18 -16.19 13.61
CA GLU A 189 12.10 -17.18 13.54
C GLU A 189 10.76 -16.48 13.21
N VAL A 190 10.01 -17.04 12.27
CA VAL A 190 8.68 -16.56 11.84
C VAL A 190 7.66 -17.68 11.78
N GLN A 191 6.40 -17.31 11.94
CA GLN A 191 5.23 -18.14 11.67
C GLN A 191 4.78 -17.82 10.24
N ARG A 192 4.94 -18.79 9.34
CA ARG A 192 4.62 -18.69 7.91
C ARG A 192 3.14 -18.92 7.64
N GLY A 193 2.70 -18.53 6.44
CA GLY A 193 1.33 -18.70 5.97
C GLY A 193 0.34 -17.72 6.61
N GLN A 194 0.76 -16.88 7.55
CA GLN A 194 -0.01 -15.70 7.91
C GLN A 194 0.75 -14.49 7.39
N CYS A 195 0.02 -13.54 6.81
CA CYS A 195 0.40 -12.14 6.88
C CYS A 195 0.50 -11.75 8.38
N CYS A 196 1.22 -10.73 8.83
CA CYS A 196 1.87 -9.64 8.13
C CYS A 196 3.18 -9.29 8.88
N HIS A 197 3.76 -8.13 8.60
CA HIS A 197 4.85 -7.50 9.34
C HIS A 197 6.14 -8.31 9.35
N VAL A 198 6.80 -8.37 8.19
CA VAL A 198 8.15 -8.93 8.07
C VAL A 198 9.25 -7.91 8.40
N ALA A 199 8.99 -6.63 8.15
CA ALA A 199 10.01 -5.56 8.04
C ALA A 199 11.22 -6.07 7.22
N GLY A 200 12.44 -5.89 7.72
CA GLY A 200 13.62 -6.59 7.20
C GLY A 200 14.80 -5.71 6.82
N ASP A 201 14.66 -4.41 7.01
CA ASP A 201 15.65 -3.41 6.65
C ASP A 201 16.94 -3.49 7.48
N VAL A 202 18.05 -3.09 6.86
CA VAL A 202 19.41 -3.20 7.39
C VAL A 202 20.16 -1.88 7.20
N ALA A 203 20.65 -1.35 8.31
CA ALA A 203 21.50 -0.15 8.35
C ALA A 203 22.80 -0.45 9.13
N PHE A 204 23.75 0.49 9.11
CA PHE A 204 24.99 0.39 9.88
C PHE A 204 25.15 1.59 10.79
N ASP A 205 25.38 1.35 12.08
CA ASP A 205 25.65 2.45 13.00
C ASP A 205 27.03 3.08 12.78
N LYS A 206 27.22 4.27 13.37
CA LYS A 206 28.48 5.04 13.30
C LYS A 206 29.74 4.31 13.78
N ASP A 207 29.61 3.16 14.46
CA ASP A 207 30.73 2.34 14.94
C ASP A 207 30.92 1.06 14.08
N GLY A 208 30.16 0.91 12.98
CA GLY A 208 30.22 -0.21 12.04
C GLY A 208 29.37 -1.43 12.43
N ASN A 209 28.50 -1.32 13.44
CA ASN A 209 27.63 -2.44 13.83
C ASN A 209 26.42 -2.51 12.91
N LEU A 210 26.07 -3.72 12.49
CA LEU A 210 24.88 -3.97 11.68
C LEU A 210 23.62 -3.85 12.54
N LEU A 211 22.64 -3.13 12.01
CA LEU A 211 21.28 -3.03 12.49
C LEU A 211 20.37 -3.88 11.60
N LEU A 212 19.38 -4.56 12.18
CA LEU A 212 18.36 -5.31 11.44
C LEU A 212 17.00 -5.06 12.07
N ALA A 213 16.08 -4.51 11.28
CA ALA A 213 14.68 -4.32 11.63
C ALA A 213 13.88 -5.61 11.44
N THR A 214 12.97 -5.90 12.37
CA THR A 214 12.11 -7.09 12.30
C THR A 214 10.70 -6.75 12.76
N GLY A 215 9.70 -7.10 11.94
CA GLY A 215 8.30 -6.98 12.31
C GLY A 215 7.88 -8.04 13.33
N ASP A 216 6.72 -7.84 13.96
CA ASP A 216 6.19 -8.71 15.02
C ASP A 216 5.69 -10.06 14.50
N ASN A 217 5.48 -10.17 13.18
CA ASN A 217 4.95 -11.33 12.48
C ASN A 217 3.56 -11.74 13.01
N THR A 218 2.69 -10.78 13.30
CA THR A 218 1.30 -11.01 13.72
C THR A 218 0.33 -10.19 12.85
N PRO A 219 -0.68 -10.81 12.20
CA PRO A 219 -1.60 -10.08 11.32
C PRO A 219 -2.45 -9.07 12.08
N ALA A 220 -2.69 -7.92 11.44
CA ALA A 220 -3.70 -6.96 11.87
C ALA A 220 -5.12 -7.57 11.79
N GLY A 221 -5.38 -8.39 10.77
CA GLY A 221 -6.58 -9.21 10.55
C GLY A 221 -6.92 -10.27 11.62
N THR A 222 -6.27 -10.23 12.78
CA THR A 222 -6.42 -11.22 13.86
C THR A 222 -7.88 -11.36 14.33
N PRO A 223 -8.48 -12.57 14.33
CA PRO A 223 -9.86 -12.81 14.78
C PRO A 223 -10.21 -12.21 16.15
N GLY A 224 -11.07 -11.18 16.15
CA GLY A 224 -11.51 -10.42 17.33
C GLY A 224 -10.60 -9.24 17.71
N ALA A 225 -9.59 -8.91 16.88
CA ALA A 225 -8.78 -7.71 17.03
C ALA A 225 -9.60 -6.46 16.66
N ASN A 226 -10.31 -6.48 15.53
CA ASN A 226 -11.12 -5.36 15.03
C ASN A 226 -10.26 -4.08 14.93
N GLY A 227 -9.11 -4.18 14.24
CA GLY A 227 -8.14 -3.10 14.08
C GLY A 227 -7.35 -2.72 15.34
N MET A 228 -7.56 -3.39 16.47
CA MET A 228 -6.87 -3.10 17.73
C MET A 228 -5.67 -4.05 17.95
N ALA A 229 -4.84 -3.78 18.97
CA ALA A 229 -3.69 -4.61 19.31
C ALA A 229 -4.02 -6.14 19.38
N PRO A 230 -3.38 -6.98 18.54
CA PRO A 230 -3.69 -8.40 18.42
C PRO A 230 -2.98 -9.24 19.50
N MET A 231 -3.77 -9.75 20.44
CA MET A 231 -3.32 -10.53 21.60
C MET A 231 -4.15 -11.83 21.76
N ASN A 232 -4.58 -12.46 20.67
CA ASN A 232 -5.48 -13.62 20.70
C ASN A 232 -4.71 -14.93 20.96
N ASP A 233 -4.72 -15.38 22.20
CA ASP A 233 -4.03 -16.59 22.68
C ASP A 233 -4.96 -17.81 22.90
N ARG A 234 -6.19 -17.76 22.35
CA ARG A 234 -7.21 -18.78 22.57
C ARG A 234 -6.75 -20.18 22.19
N VAL A 235 -7.11 -21.17 23.01
CA VAL A 235 -6.76 -22.57 22.78
C VAL A 235 -7.32 -23.07 21.44
N GLY A 236 -6.43 -23.50 20.55
CA GLY A 236 -6.77 -24.00 19.22
C GLY A 236 -6.78 -22.94 18.12
N TYR A 237 -6.52 -21.67 18.44
CA TYR A 237 -6.19 -20.64 17.45
C TYR A 237 -4.71 -20.74 17.05
N ASN A 238 -4.35 -20.13 15.93
CA ASN A 238 -2.98 -20.06 15.45
C ASN A 238 -2.12 -19.19 16.40
N PRO A 239 -0.97 -19.66 16.92
CA PRO A 239 -0.10 -18.88 17.79
C PRO A 239 0.39 -17.57 17.17
N GLY A 240 0.37 -17.43 15.83
CA GLY A 240 0.72 -16.20 15.14
C GLY A 240 -0.13 -14.98 15.53
N LEU A 241 -1.32 -15.20 16.09
CA LEU A 241 -2.34 -14.20 16.41
C LEU A 241 -2.13 -13.44 17.75
N ASP A 242 -1.01 -13.68 18.45
CA ASP A 242 -0.67 -13.01 19.71
C ASP A 242 0.68 -12.28 19.62
N SER A 243 0.67 -10.98 19.31
CA SER A 243 1.89 -10.16 19.15
C SER A 243 2.78 -10.11 20.40
N ARG A 244 2.22 -10.38 21.59
CA ARG A 244 2.99 -10.49 22.85
C ARG A 244 4.04 -11.60 22.80
N ARG A 245 3.89 -12.60 21.93
CA ARG A 245 4.87 -13.69 21.73
C ARG A 245 6.18 -13.21 21.08
N GLY A 246 6.10 -12.13 20.29
CA GLY A 246 7.16 -11.57 19.46
C GLY A 246 7.61 -10.21 19.99
N ALA A 247 6.94 -9.13 19.57
CA ALA A 247 7.28 -7.74 19.94
C ALA A 247 7.48 -7.56 21.45
N GLY A 248 6.51 -8.00 22.24
CA GLY A 248 6.52 -7.93 23.71
C GLY A 248 7.41 -8.96 24.42
N ASN A 249 8.04 -9.90 23.70
CA ASN A 249 8.88 -10.94 24.27
C ASN A 249 10.37 -10.55 24.17
N SER A 250 11.04 -10.47 25.31
CA SER A 250 12.47 -10.14 25.38
C SER A 250 13.40 -11.27 24.94
N ASN A 251 12.89 -12.51 24.85
CA ASN A 251 13.64 -13.69 24.39
C ASN A 251 13.37 -14.04 22.91
N ASP A 252 12.61 -13.22 22.19
CA ASP A 252 12.30 -13.37 20.77
C ASP A 252 13.03 -12.30 19.93
N LEU A 253 13.15 -12.52 18.62
CA LEU A 253 13.80 -11.58 17.68
C LEU A 253 12.82 -10.79 16.83
N ARG A 254 11.51 -11.09 16.85
CA ARG A 254 10.45 -10.37 16.11
C ARG A 254 9.98 -9.10 16.82
N GLY A 255 9.62 -8.07 16.08
CA GLY A 255 9.17 -6.78 16.61
C GLY A 255 10.29 -6.06 17.36
N LYS A 256 11.47 -5.97 16.71
CA LYS A 256 12.74 -5.48 17.27
C LYS A 256 13.50 -4.64 16.25
N ILE A 257 14.43 -3.81 16.75
CA ILE A 257 15.66 -3.48 16.02
C ILE A 257 16.79 -4.22 16.72
N LEU A 258 17.47 -5.09 15.97
CA LEU A 258 18.62 -5.86 16.42
C LEU A 258 19.91 -5.10 16.08
N ARG A 259 20.97 -5.29 16.88
CA ARG A 259 22.27 -4.65 16.70
C ARG A 259 23.42 -5.61 17.00
N ILE A 260 24.24 -5.93 16.01
CA ILE A 260 25.28 -6.96 16.06
C ILE A 260 26.58 -6.52 15.37
N ASP A 261 27.71 -7.04 15.82
CA ASP A 261 29.05 -6.78 15.27
C ASP A 261 29.48 -7.95 14.37
N VAL A 262 29.34 -7.82 13.05
CA VAL A 262 29.56 -8.92 12.08
C VAL A 262 31.05 -9.10 11.77
N GLN A 263 31.57 -10.30 12.01
CA GLN A 263 32.98 -10.65 11.85
C GLN A 263 33.30 -11.10 10.41
N ASP A 264 34.58 -11.14 10.04
CA ASP A 264 35.07 -11.57 8.70
C ASP A 264 34.53 -12.93 8.21
N ASP A 265 34.23 -13.86 9.12
CA ASP A 265 33.75 -15.21 8.79
C ASP A 265 32.21 -15.33 8.72
N GLY A 266 31.49 -14.23 8.92
CA GLY A 266 30.03 -14.18 8.94
C GLY A 266 29.40 -14.46 10.31
N SER A 267 30.19 -14.90 11.30
CA SER A 267 29.72 -14.91 12.69
C SER A 267 29.54 -13.48 13.21
N TYR A 268 28.89 -13.30 14.37
CA TYR A 268 28.75 -11.98 14.99
C TYR A 268 29.07 -12.00 16.48
N THR A 269 29.41 -10.84 17.02
CA THR A 269 29.48 -10.57 18.46
C THR A 269 28.39 -9.57 18.89
N ILE A 270 28.20 -9.40 20.19
CA ILE A 270 27.22 -8.47 20.75
C ILE A 270 27.94 -7.18 21.17
N PRO A 271 27.68 -6.03 20.51
CA PRO A 271 28.26 -4.76 20.92
C PRO A 271 27.69 -4.27 22.25
N SER A 272 28.44 -3.42 22.95
CA SER A 272 27.95 -2.73 24.14
C SER A 272 26.89 -1.69 23.76
N GLY A 273 25.89 -1.49 24.62
CA GLY A 273 24.84 -0.47 24.44
C GLY A 273 23.50 -1.02 23.99
N ASN A 274 23.38 -2.34 23.76
CA ASN A 274 22.10 -2.99 23.52
C ASN A 274 21.24 -3.06 24.80
N LEU A 275 19.92 -3.26 24.66
CA LEU A 275 18.92 -3.18 25.73
C LEU A 275 19.16 -4.21 26.85
N PHE A 276 19.65 -5.39 26.49
CA PHE A 276 19.97 -6.47 27.42
C PHE A 276 21.44 -6.86 27.35
N ALA A 277 22.08 -6.99 28.51
CA ALA A 277 23.47 -7.41 28.59
C ALA A 277 23.65 -8.89 28.17
N PRO A 278 24.75 -9.26 27.50
CA PRO A 278 25.06 -10.66 27.18
C PRO A 278 24.93 -11.60 28.39
N GLY A 279 24.18 -12.68 28.23
CA GLY A 279 23.92 -13.66 29.29
C GLY A 279 22.77 -13.31 30.24
N THR A 280 21.99 -12.25 29.97
CA THR A 280 20.72 -11.99 30.69
C THR A 280 19.75 -13.16 30.49
N ALA A 281 19.34 -13.81 31.57
CA ALA A 281 18.43 -14.95 31.50
C ALA A 281 17.02 -14.51 31.05
N GLY A 282 16.50 -15.15 30.01
CA GLY A 282 15.20 -14.80 29.43
C GLY A 282 15.23 -13.54 28.56
N ALA A 283 16.39 -13.12 28.06
CA ALA A 283 16.48 -12.02 27.09
C ALA A 283 17.56 -12.26 26.03
N ARG A 284 17.32 -11.76 24.81
CA ARG A 284 18.27 -11.73 23.69
C ARG A 284 19.11 -10.45 23.79
N ALA A 285 20.43 -10.59 23.71
CA ALA A 285 21.37 -9.47 23.84
C ALA A 285 21.58 -8.73 22.51
N GLU A 286 21.10 -9.32 21.42
CA GLU A 286 20.99 -8.75 20.08
C GLU A 286 20.04 -7.54 20.04
N ILE A 287 19.09 -7.43 20.96
CA ILE A 287 18.04 -6.41 20.96
C ILE A 287 18.60 -5.02 21.32
N PHE A 288 18.49 -4.07 20.41
CA PHE A 288 18.68 -2.63 20.68
C PHE A 288 17.34 -1.97 21.01
N ALA A 289 16.31 -2.16 20.17
CA ALA A 289 14.95 -1.73 20.45
C ALA A 289 13.99 -2.93 20.49
N MET A 290 12.98 -2.90 21.36
CA MET A 290 11.90 -3.89 21.40
C MET A 290 10.52 -3.25 21.49
N GLY A 291 9.46 -4.06 21.37
CA GLY A 291 8.09 -3.58 21.43
C GLY A 291 7.77 -2.66 20.26
N LEU A 292 8.12 -3.12 19.05
CA LEU A 292 7.81 -2.51 17.76
C LEU A 292 6.86 -3.43 16.98
N ARG A 293 6.01 -2.90 16.09
CA ARG A 293 5.03 -3.70 15.32
C ARG A 293 5.58 -4.08 13.95
N ASN A 294 5.84 -3.12 13.09
CA ASN A 294 6.45 -3.31 11.78
C ASN A 294 7.34 -2.09 11.45
N PRO A 295 8.58 -2.03 11.98
CA PRO A 295 9.53 -0.99 11.66
C PRO A 295 10.11 -1.22 10.25
N PHE A 296 9.32 -0.92 9.21
CA PHE A 296 9.57 -1.43 7.85
C PHE A 296 10.87 -0.89 7.23
N ARG A 297 11.18 0.40 7.46
CA ARG A 297 12.43 1.06 7.04
C ARG A 297 13.15 1.70 8.23
N ILE A 298 14.48 1.64 8.25
CA ILE A 298 15.36 2.21 9.29
C ILE A 298 16.57 2.93 8.67
N ASP A 299 17.12 3.92 9.36
CA ASP A 299 18.45 4.46 9.05
C ASP A 299 19.27 4.66 10.35
N ALA A 300 20.58 4.87 10.21
CA ALA A 300 21.45 5.30 11.29
C ALA A 300 22.36 6.45 10.86
N ASP A 301 22.20 7.61 11.50
CA ASP A 301 23.00 8.79 11.22
C ASP A 301 24.48 8.57 11.60
N PRO A 302 25.43 8.61 10.64
CA PRO A 302 26.84 8.34 10.92
C PRO A 302 27.52 9.42 11.78
N VAL A 303 26.91 10.60 11.95
CA VAL A 303 27.49 11.70 12.73
C VAL A 303 27.09 11.65 14.21
N THR A 304 25.80 11.48 14.53
CA THR A 304 25.33 11.40 15.93
C THR A 304 25.24 9.96 16.45
N GLY A 305 25.09 8.97 15.57
CA GLY A 305 24.81 7.58 15.93
C GLY A 305 23.36 7.34 16.34
N ALA A 306 22.44 8.20 15.92
CA ALA A 306 21.01 8.03 16.15
C ALA A 306 20.41 7.09 15.12
N ILE A 307 19.54 6.20 15.57
CA ILE A 307 18.81 5.25 14.74
C ILE A 307 17.39 5.78 14.57
N THR A 308 16.95 5.92 13.32
CA THR A 308 15.64 6.46 12.93
C THR A 308 14.76 5.38 12.32
N TRP A 309 13.46 5.39 12.59
CA TRP A 309 12.49 4.49 11.94
C TRP A 309 11.07 5.03 11.97
N GLY A 310 10.26 4.59 11.00
CA GLY A 310 8.81 4.58 11.08
C GLY A 310 8.32 3.22 11.57
N ASP A 311 7.24 3.16 12.35
CA ASP A 311 6.62 1.91 12.81
C ASP A 311 5.11 1.91 12.48
N TYR A 312 4.64 0.93 11.69
CA TYR A 312 3.22 0.82 11.35
C TYR A 312 2.44 0.32 12.55
N GLY A 313 1.46 1.06 13.05
CA GLY A 313 0.49 0.59 14.06
C GLY A 313 -0.70 -0.16 13.48
N PRO A 314 -1.72 -0.46 14.31
CA PRO A 314 -2.88 -1.27 13.92
C PRO A 314 -3.99 -0.42 13.31
N ASP A 315 -5.01 -1.06 12.75
CA ASP A 315 -5.86 -0.48 11.69
C ASP A 315 -7.18 0.15 12.20
N ALA A 316 -7.37 0.28 13.52
CA ALA A 316 -8.63 0.79 14.07
C ALA A 316 -8.80 2.31 13.85
N GLY A 317 -9.64 2.73 12.91
CA GLY A 317 -9.94 4.15 12.66
C GLY A 317 -10.54 4.93 13.84
N THR A 318 -11.04 4.27 14.89
CA THR A 318 -11.56 4.93 16.11
C THR A 318 -11.11 4.24 17.41
N ALA A 319 -11.01 5.03 18.50
CA ALA A 319 -10.57 4.53 19.80
C ALA A 319 -11.74 3.88 20.57
N ASN A 320 -11.48 2.79 21.28
CA ASN A 320 -12.47 2.12 22.11
C ASN A 320 -12.18 2.37 23.60
N PRO A 321 -13.00 3.16 24.33
CA PRO A 321 -12.80 3.47 25.75
C PRO A 321 -12.73 2.25 26.68
N GLU A 322 -13.25 1.10 26.24
CA GLU A 322 -13.22 -0.15 26.98
C GLU A 322 -12.09 -1.10 26.53
N ARG A 323 -11.22 -0.72 25.58
CA ARG A 323 -10.12 -1.57 25.07
C ARG A 323 -8.77 -0.86 24.91
N GLY A 324 -8.74 0.35 24.37
CA GLY A 324 -7.50 1.10 24.11
C GLY A 324 -7.61 2.15 22.99
N PRO A 325 -6.47 2.73 22.57
CA PRO A 325 -6.43 3.75 21.53
C PRO A 325 -6.82 3.21 20.16
N MET A 326 -7.12 4.14 19.25
CA MET A 326 -7.18 3.90 17.81
C MET A 326 -5.81 3.52 17.23
N GLY A 327 -5.81 3.14 15.96
CA GLY A 327 -4.63 3.07 15.12
C GLY A 327 -3.86 4.39 15.08
N TYR A 328 -2.54 4.27 15.13
CA TYR A 328 -1.62 5.38 14.92
C TYR A 328 -0.37 4.81 14.28
N VAL A 329 0.36 5.59 13.51
CA VAL A 329 1.69 5.24 13.04
C VAL A 329 2.73 6.14 13.66
N GLU A 330 3.87 5.56 14.04
CA GLU A 330 4.87 6.21 14.88
C GLU A 330 6.16 6.51 14.12
N TRP A 331 6.88 7.55 14.53
CA TRP A 331 8.26 7.79 14.12
C TRP A 331 9.14 8.10 15.33
N GLN A 332 10.36 7.57 15.30
CA GLN A 332 11.34 7.62 16.39
C GLN A 332 12.75 7.90 15.88
N SER A 333 13.55 8.55 16.74
CA SER A 333 14.99 8.73 16.63
C SER A 333 15.65 8.58 18.00
N THR A 334 16.63 7.68 18.14
CA THR A 334 17.34 7.46 19.42
C THR A 334 18.78 6.97 19.26
N THR A 335 19.67 7.46 20.12
CA THR A 335 21.05 6.99 20.34
C THR A 335 21.16 5.95 21.46
N VAL A 336 20.05 5.65 22.16
CA VAL A 336 19.99 4.73 23.31
C VAL A 336 18.96 3.62 23.09
N PRO A 337 19.16 2.42 23.67
CA PRO A 337 18.22 1.30 23.52
C PRO A 337 16.90 1.58 24.26
N ILE A 338 15.77 1.22 23.64
CA ILE A 338 14.42 1.50 24.18
C ILE A 338 13.46 0.30 24.06
N ASN A 339 12.33 0.40 24.76
CA ASN A 339 11.14 -0.41 24.49
C ASN A 339 10.05 0.56 23.98
N GLY A 340 9.55 0.40 22.76
CA GLY A 340 8.43 1.17 22.21
C GLY A 340 7.10 0.83 22.91
N GLY A 341 6.96 -0.42 23.37
CA GLY A 341 5.86 -0.86 24.22
C GLY A 341 4.75 -1.65 23.50
N TRP A 342 4.81 -1.81 22.18
CA TRP A 342 3.89 -2.67 21.44
C TRP A 342 3.94 -4.13 21.95
N PRO A 343 2.82 -4.86 22.09
CA PRO A 343 1.42 -4.47 21.81
C PRO A 343 0.65 -3.91 23.03
N PHE A 344 1.35 -3.54 24.11
CA PHE A 344 0.74 -3.08 25.36
C PHE A 344 0.42 -1.58 25.35
N CYS A 345 1.23 -0.83 24.60
CA CYS A 345 1.25 0.63 24.52
C CYS A 345 1.26 1.04 23.05
N HIS A 346 0.58 2.15 22.74
CA HIS A 346 0.52 2.66 21.37
C HIS A 346 0.23 4.17 21.29
N GLY A 347 0.70 4.82 20.22
CA GLY A 347 0.47 6.22 19.89
C GLY A 347 1.01 7.16 20.96
N PRO A 348 0.18 7.95 21.67
CA PRO A 348 0.63 8.82 22.77
C PRO A 348 1.05 8.07 24.05
N ASN A 349 1.71 6.91 23.91
CA ASN A 349 1.99 5.93 24.98
C ASN A 349 0.72 5.54 25.77
N ALA A 350 -0.39 5.37 25.05
CA ALA A 350 -1.69 5.01 25.61
C ALA A 350 -1.78 3.50 25.85
N ASN A 351 -2.42 3.12 26.96
CA ASN A 351 -2.57 1.73 27.36
C ASN A 351 -3.61 1.01 26.47
N TYR A 352 -3.31 -0.22 26.05
CA TYR A 352 -4.34 -1.23 25.78
C TYR A 352 -4.71 -2.00 27.07
N ASN A 353 -5.76 -2.83 26.99
CA ASN A 353 -6.01 -3.87 27.97
C ASN A 353 -5.85 -5.29 27.41
N ASP A 354 -5.75 -6.23 28.34
CA ASP A 354 -5.72 -7.67 28.12
C ASP A 354 -7.12 -8.18 27.72
N TRP A 355 -7.55 -7.81 26.51
CA TRP A 355 -8.89 -8.09 25.99
C TRP A 355 -9.22 -9.59 26.00
N ASP A 356 -10.38 -9.98 26.56
CA ASP A 356 -10.81 -11.37 26.56
C ASP A 356 -11.35 -11.74 25.18
N TYR A 357 -10.57 -12.47 24.37
CA TYR A 357 -10.95 -12.87 23.02
C TYR A 357 -12.04 -13.97 22.96
N GLU A 358 -12.36 -14.63 24.07
CA GLU A 358 -13.42 -15.65 24.14
C GLU A 358 -14.78 -15.01 24.48
N LEU A 359 -14.78 -14.06 25.41
CA LEU A 359 -15.98 -13.37 25.88
C LEU A 359 -16.23 -12.03 25.19
N LEU A 360 -15.23 -11.48 24.48
CA LEU A 360 -15.22 -10.14 23.87
C LEU A 360 -15.55 -9.04 24.89
N VAL A 361 -14.82 -9.03 26.01
CA VAL A 361 -14.98 -8.06 27.10
C VAL A 361 -13.64 -7.51 27.61
N PRO A 362 -13.63 -6.33 28.28
CA PRO A 362 -12.43 -5.72 28.84
C PRO A 362 -11.77 -6.57 29.93
N GLY A 363 -10.46 -6.75 29.81
CA GLY A 363 -9.63 -7.35 30.87
C GLY A 363 -8.87 -6.32 31.71
N ALA A 364 -7.69 -6.70 32.18
CA ALA A 364 -6.82 -5.82 32.95
C ALA A 364 -6.06 -4.86 32.03
N TRP A 365 -6.00 -3.57 32.40
CA TRP A 365 -5.22 -2.57 31.66
C TRP A 365 -3.72 -2.75 31.91
N TYR A 366 -2.91 -2.63 30.85
CA TYR A 366 -1.46 -2.50 30.97
C TYR A 366 -1.10 -1.10 31.50
N ASP A 367 0.13 -0.94 32.02
CA ASP A 367 0.61 0.33 32.60
C ASP A 367 1.85 0.85 31.86
N CYS A 368 1.62 1.60 30.79
CA CYS A 368 2.66 2.16 29.92
C CYS A 368 3.54 3.22 30.58
N ASN A 369 3.13 3.73 31.75
CA ASN A 369 3.90 4.69 32.55
C ASN A 369 4.56 4.03 33.78
N GLY A 370 4.46 2.71 33.92
CA GLY A 370 4.94 1.96 35.07
C GLY A 370 5.57 0.63 34.68
N THR A 371 4.97 -0.46 35.14
CA THR A 371 5.54 -1.82 35.01
C THR A 371 4.74 -2.63 34.00
N LEU A 372 5.29 -2.77 32.79
CA LEU A 372 4.71 -3.65 31.78
C LEU A 372 4.94 -5.13 32.11
N VAL A 373 3.89 -5.92 31.92
CA VAL A 373 3.87 -7.35 32.21
C VAL A 373 3.44 -8.11 30.97
N ASN A 374 4.31 -8.96 30.44
CA ASN A 374 3.96 -9.87 29.37
C ASN A 374 3.43 -11.18 29.98
N ASN A 375 2.10 -11.31 29.96
CA ASN A 375 1.29 -12.40 30.48
C ASN A 375 0.95 -13.49 29.43
N SER A 376 1.41 -13.35 28.17
CA SER A 376 1.11 -14.32 27.11
C SER A 376 1.55 -15.74 27.51
N PRO A 377 0.74 -16.78 27.21
CA PRO A 377 1.13 -18.17 27.41
C PRO A 377 2.31 -18.59 26.51
N TYR A 378 2.63 -17.79 25.48
CA TYR A 378 3.76 -17.99 24.58
C TYR A 378 5.02 -17.20 24.98
N ASN A 379 4.98 -16.40 26.04
CA ASN A 379 6.15 -15.63 26.49
C ASN A 379 7.26 -16.58 27.01
N THR A 380 8.43 -16.54 26.36
CA THR A 380 9.62 -17.30 26.75
C THR A 380 10.69 -16.46 27.44
N GLY A 381 10.47 -15.15 27.58
CA GLY A 381 11.41 -14.20 28.15
C GLY A 381 11.02 -13.68 29.53
N LEU A 382 11.35 -12.43 29.80
CA LEU A 382 10.99 -11.74 31.04
C LEU A 382 9.47 -11.53 31.12
N SER A 383 8.87 -11.88 32.27
CA SER A 383 7.46 -11.56 32.55
C SER A 383 7.24 -10.08 32.90
N THR A 384 8.30 -9.37 33.28
CA THR A 384 8.29 -7.92 33.54
C THR A 384 9.28 -7.26 32.60
N LEU A 385 8.81 -6.32 31.80
CA LEU A 385 9.58 -5.69 30.72
C LEU A 385 10.20 -4.35 31.17
N PRO A 386 11.21 -3.83 30.45
CA PRO A 386 11.57 -2.42 30.52
C PRO A 386 10.33 -1.53 30.27
N SER A 387 10.28 -0.36 30.91
CA SER A 387 9.18 0.60 30.70
C SER A 387 9.13 1.06 29.23
N ALA A 388 7.91 1.31 28.72
CA ALA A 388 7.72 1.85 27.38
C ALA A 388 8.26 3.29 27.26
N THR A 389 8.62 3.65 26.03
CA THR A 389 9.14 4.95 25.63
C THR A 389 8.17 5.51 24.61
N ALA A 390 7.56 6.66 24.92
CA ALA A 390 6.64 7.32 24.01
C ALA A 390 7.34 7.70 22.69
N PRO A 391 6.61 7.69 21.56
CA PRO A 391 7.13 8.15 20.28
C PRO A 391 7.35 9.67 20.24
N GLN A 392 8.32 10.09 19.43
CA GLN A 392 8.53 11.50 19.11
C GLN A 392 7.39 12.05 18.22
N LEU A 393 6.83 11.22 17.33
CA LEU A 393 5.68 11.52 16.46
C LEU A 393 4.73 10.31 16.38
N TYR A 394 3.41 10.53 16.38
CA TYR A 394 2.36 9.48 16.31
C TYR A 394 1.09 9.97 15.56
N TYR A 395 0.93 9.72 14.26
CA TYR A 395 -0.18 10.32 13.49
C TYR A 395 -1.23 9.28 13.04
N GLY A 396 -2.41 9.74 12.61
CA GLY A 396 -3.53 8.90 12.19
C GLY A 396 -4.18 9.44 10.91
N ASP A 397 -5.39 8.97 10.58
CA ASP A 397 -5.97 9.24 9.24
C ASP A 397 -6.51 10.65 9.02
N GLN A 398 -6.65 11.43 10.10
CA GLN A 398 -7.30 12.74 10.10
C GLN A 398 -6.53 13.76 10.98
N PRO A 399 -6.52 15.06 10.64
CA PRO A 399 -5.84 16.10 11.43
C PRO A 399 -6.32 16.22 12.89
N THR A 400 -7.49 15.67 13.23
CA THR A 400 -8.03 15.62 14.59
C THR A 400 -7.40 14.52 15.45
N HIS A 401 -6.79 13.50 14.83
CA HIS A 401 -6.17 12.36 15.50
C HIS A 401 -4.78 12.70 16.06
N GLN A 402 -4.16 13.78 15.58
CA GLN A 402 -2.75 14.08 15.79
C GLN A 402 -2.49 15.57 16.13
N PRO A 403 -1.44 15.90 16.92
CA PRO A 403 -1.06 17.28 17.20
C PRO A 403 -0.33 18.02 16.06
N TRP A 404 0.09 17.35 14.97
CA TRP A 404 0.79 17.99 13.83
C TRP A 404 -0.12 18.06 12.58
N PRO A 405 -0.67 19.24 12.24
CA PRO A 405 -1.51 19.39 11.05
C PRO A 405 -0.76 19.15 9.74
N GLU A 406 0.58 19.17 9.74
CA GLU A 406 1.44 18.97 8.57
C GLU A 406 1.23 17.60 7.90
N PHE A 407 0.93 16.55 8.67
CA PHE A 407 0.65 15.20 8.12
C PHE A 407 -0.68 15.13 7.35
N GLY A 408 -1.63 16.04 7.59
CA GLY A 408 -2.90 16.07 6.86
C GLY A 408 -3.82 14.90 7.18
N SER A 409 -4.44 14.33 6.14
CA SER A 409 -5.39 13.21 6.18
C SER A 409 -5.06 12.17 5.11
N GLY A 410 -5.52 10.93 5.30
CA GLY A 410 -5.31 9.79 4.39
C GLY A 410 -4.76 8.57 5.14
N GLY A 411 -4.65 7.42 4.47
CA GLY A 411 -4.17 6.17 5.07
C GLY A 411 -2.75 6.25 5.64
N GLN A 412 -2.33 5.26 6.41
CA GLN A 412 -1.12 5.33 7.25
C GLN A 412 -0.02 4.35 6.81
N GLY A 413 1.18 4.88 6.49
CA GLY A 413 2.34 4.04 6.21
C GLY A 413 3.68 4.77 6.32
N PRO A 414 4.31 4.84 7.51
CA PRO A 414 5.59 5.50 7.70
C PRO A 414 6.75 4.60 7.26
N MET A 415 7.56 5.11 6.35
CA MET A 415 8.87 4.57 6.05
C MET A 415 9.92 5.43 6.78
N GLY A 416 10.74 4.80 7.63
CA GLY A 416 12.01 5.40 8.03
C GLY A 416 12.84 5.81 6.81
N GLY A 417 13.79 6.71 7.03
CA GLY A 417 14.60 7.27 5.96
C GLY A 417 15.79 8.05 6.48
N PRO A 418 16.64 8.53 5.56
CA PRO A 418 18.00 8.89 5.88
C PRO A 418 18.12 10.25 6.55
N THR A 419 19.14 10.41 7.40
CA THR A 419 19.55 11.73 7.88
C THR A 419 20.50 12.38 6.87
N TYR A 420 20.08 13.48 6.22
CA TYR A 420 20.95 14.16 5.26
C TYR A 420 22.18 14.75 5.95
N ARG A 421 23.36 14.50 5.35
CA ARG A 421 24.64 15.06 5.79
C ARG A 421 25.29 15.87 4.67
N TYR A 422 25.38 17.18 4.90
CA TYR A 422 25.95 18.09 3.91
C TYR A 422 27.48 18.00 3.88
N ASP A 423 28.02 17.67 2.72
CA ASP A 423 29.45 17.74 2.44
C ASP A 423 29.77 18.94 1.53
N GLU A 424 30.55 19.90 2.05
CA GLU A 424 31.06 21.06 1.30
C GLU A 424 32.15 20.63 0.29
N GLU A 425 32.89 19.56 0.55
CA GLU A 425 33.97 19.06 -0.31
C GLU A 425 33.43 18.25 -1.50
N ASN A 426 32.22 17.70 -1.42
CA ASN A 426 31.56 16.98 -2.51
C ASN A 426 31.41 17.91 -3.74
N PRO A 427 32.04 17.59 -4.89
CA PRO A 427 32.03 18.47 -6.06
C PRO A 427 30.69 18.46 -6.84
N ALA A 428 29.74 17.59 -6.49
CA ALA A 428 28.45 17.51 -7.14
C ALA A 428 27.69 18.85 -7.06
N THR A 429 27.15 19.27 -8.19
CA THR A 429 26.30 20.47 -8.32
C THR A 429 24.81 20.15 -8.14
N THR A 430 24.47 18.88 -7.93
CA THR A 430 23.12 18.36 -7.69
C THR A 430 22.81 18.10 -6.21
N LYS A 431 23.85 18.09 -5.35
CA LYS A 431 23.68 17.83 -3.91
C LYS A 431 22.73 18.82 -3.25
N PHE A 432 21.99 18.35 -2.26
CA PHE A 432 21.08 19.21 -1.50
C PHE A 432 21.84 20.31 -0.73
N PRO A 433 21.22 21.49 -0.55
CA PRO A 433 21.85 22.62 0.14
C PRO A 433 22.02 22.35 1.65
N ALA A 434 22.99 23.02 2.26
CA ALA A 434 23.37 22.87 3.68
C ALA A 434 22.22 23.10 4.68
N TYR A 435 21.12 23.75 4.26
CA TYR A 435 19.90 23.86 5.06
C TYR A 435 19.35 22.51 5.56
N TRP A 436 19.50 21.44 4.78
CA TRP A 436 19.01 20.11 5.12
C TRP A 436 19.92 19.32 6.06
N ASP A 437 21.13 19.80 6.38
CA ASP A 437 22.09 19.07 7.20
C ASP A 437 21.51 18.70 8.58
N GLY A 438 21.63 17.42 8.93
CA GLY A 438 21.11 16.85 10.18
C GLY A 438 19.60 16.73 10.27
N LYS A 439 18.87 16.84 9.16
CA LYS A 439 17.44 16.53 9.11
C LYS A 439 17.23 15.08 8.69
N ALA A 440 16.51 14.34 9.53
CA ALA A 440 16.00 13.02 9.18
C ALA A 440 14.85 13.15 8.18
N PHE A 441 14.85 12.30 7.16
CA PHE A 441 13.76 12.16 6.20
C PHE A 441 12.90 10.94 6.56
N MET A 442 11.62 10.99 6.22
CA MET A 442 10.65 9.90 6.39
C MET A 442 9.78 9.87 5.14
N ALA A 443 9.77 8.76 4.42
CA ALA A 443 8.79 8.56 3.36
C ALA A 443 7.43 8.16 3.97
N GLU A 444 6.34 8.52 3.32
CA GLU A 444 4.98 8.21 3.73
C GLU A 444 4.27 7.58 2.55
N PHE A 445 4.19 6.26 2.60
CA PHE A 445 3.77 5.39 1.50
C PHE A 445 2.32 5.67 1.11
N SER A 446 1.41 5.66 2.09
CA SER A 446 -0.04 5.74 1.86
C SER A 446 -0.57 7.14 1.53
N ARG A 447 0.26 8.20 1.61
CA ARG A 447 -0.13 9.58 1.26
C ARG A 447 0.79 10.24 0.23
N ASP A 448 1.69 9.48 -0.38
CA ASP A 448 2.59 9.94 -1.44
C ASP A 448 3.42 11.18 -1.05
N ARG A 449 4.07 11.11 0.11
CA ARG A 449 4.80 12.26 0.67
C ARG A 449 6.15 11.84 1.22
N ILE A 450 7.05 12.81 1.26
CA ILE A 450 8.30 12.71 2.02
C ILE A 450 8.32 13.87 2.99
N PHE A 451 8.59 13.58 4.26
CA PHE A 451 8.74 14.58 5.30
C PHE A 451 10.20 14.70 5.73
N ALA A 452 10.61 15.91 6.09
CA ALA A 452 11.90 16.19 6.71
C ALA A 452 11.69 16.81 8.09
N PHE A 453 12.40 16.29 9.09
CA PHE A 453 12.25 16.67 10.49
C PHE A 453 13.43 17.53 10.96
N THR A 454 13.14 18.55 11.77
CA THR A 454 14.16 19.33 12.48
C THR A 454 14.12 18.98 13.96
N GLN A 455 15.28 18.67 14.54
CA GLN A 455 15.48 18.40 15.96
C GLN A 455 16.69 19.18 16.47
N ASP A 456 16.66 19.65 17.72
CA ASP A 456 17.81 20.34 18.35
C ASP A 456 18.91 19.36 18.80
N THR A 457 18.54 18.10 19.02
CA THR A 457 19.38 16.96 19.40
C THR A 457 18.76 15.69 18.83
N ALA A 458 19.56 14.66 18.50
CA ALA A 458 19.07 13.40 17.94
C ALA A 458 17.90 12.75 18.71
N ASP A 459 18.03 12.58 20.03
CA ASP A 459 16.96 12.02 20.88
C ASP A 459 15.86 13.05 21.22
N GLY A 460 15.94 14.26 20.66
CA GLY A 460 15.12 15.41 21.02
C GLY A 460 13.76 15.45 20.31
N PRO A 461 12.80 16.25 20.81
CA PRO A 461 11.52 16.42 20.13
C PRO A 461 11.71 17.06 18.75
N VAL A 462 10.90 16.63 17.78
CA VAL A 462 10.80 17.28 16.47
C VAL A 462 10.19 18.66 16.66
N THR A 463 10.94 19.70 16.28
CA THR A 463 10.56 21.12 16.43
C THR A 463 9.93 21.71 15.17
N ARG A 464 10.09 21.04 14.02
CA ARG A 464 9.46 21.37 12.74
C ARG A 464 9.34 20.12 11.88
N ILE A 465 8.15 19.90 11.33
CA ILE A 465 7.90 18.97 10.23
C ILE A 465 7.84 19.78 8.95
N GLN A 466 8.44 19.26 7.88
CA GLN A 466 8.40 19.90 6.57
C GLN A 466 8.04 18.86 5.50
N ASP A 467 6.91 19.09 4.84
CA ASP A 467 6.54 18.42 3.59
C ASP A 467 7.56 18.76 2.50
N PHE A 468 8.37 17.78 2.10
CA PHE A 468 9.49 17.95 1.18
C PHE A 468 9.02 17.72 -0.26
N LEU A 469 9.18 18.75 -1.09
CA LEU A 469 8.87 18.69 -2.53
C LEU A 469 7.47 18.05 -2.80
N PRO A 470 6.38 18.61 -2.24
CA PRO A 470 5.05 18.01 -2.29
C PRO A 470 4.52 17.78 -3.71
N ASN A 471 3.64 16.80 -3.88
CA ASN A 471 3.06 16.43 -5.19
C ASN A 471 2.43 17.60 -5.94
N ALA A 472 1.82 18.58 -5.26
CA ALA A 472 1.33 19.80 -5.90
C ALA A 472 2.43 20.62 -6.61
N ALA A 473 3.67 20.61 -6.08
CA ALA A 473 4.82 21.26 -6.69
C ALA A 473 5.44 20.43 -7.82
N LEU A 474 5.49 19.09 -7.68
CA LEU A 474 5.93 18.18 -8.73
C LEU A 474 5.01 18.28 -9.96
N THR A 475 3.70 18.19 -9.77
CA THR A 475 2.68 18.38 -10.81
C THR A 475 2.77 19.76 -11.46
N ALA A 476 2.89 20.85 -10.68
CA ALA A 476 3.04 22.19 -11.21
C ALA A 476 4.34 22.38 -12.03
N ALA A 477 5.36 21.57 -11.77
CA ALA A 477 6.63 21.57 -12.49
C ALA A 477 6.72 20.51 -13.61
N GLY A 478 5.66 19.72 -13.84
CA GLY A 478 5.64 18.64 -14.83
C GLY A 478 6.66 17.53 -14.54
N MET A 479 6.83 17.18 -13.27
CA MET A 479 7.71 16.11 -12.80
C MET A 479 6.89 14.91 -12.32
N PRO A 480 7.46 13.68 -12.30
CA PRO A 480 6.80 12.53 -11.68
C PRO A 480 6.44 12.85 -10.22
N ILE A 481 5.19 12.57 -9.84
CA ILE A 481 4.71 12.67 -8.45
C ILE A 481 5.31 11.54 -7.61
N TRP A 482 5.49 11.76 -6.30
CA TRP A 482 5.63 10.65 -5.36
C TRP A 482 4.46 9.70 -5.55
N ASP A 483 4.75 8.39 -5.50
CA ASP A 483 3.82 7.34 -5.87
C ASP A 483 4.16 6.09 -5.04
N ASN A 484 3.54 5.99 -3.87
CA ASN A 484 3.89 5.07 -2.78
C ASN A 484 5.41 4.86 -2.56
N PRO A 485 6.16 5.89 -2.08
CA PRO A 485 7.61 5.75 -1.87
C PRO A 485 7.93 4.67 -0.83
N ILE A 486 8.57 3.58 -1.26
CA ILE A 486 8.84 2.39 -0.43
C ILE A 486 10.25 2.39 0.17
N ASP A 487 11.19 3.09 -0.46
CA ASP A 487 12.55 3.26 0.05
C ASP A 487 13.24 4.52 -0.49
N ILE A 488 14.14 5.12 0.30
CA ILE A 488 14.86 6.36 0.02
C ILE A 488 16.29 6.38 0.57
N GLU A 489 17.28 6.75 -0.24
CA GLU A 489 18.70 6.84 0.17
C GLU A 489 19.38 8.09 -0.41
N PHE A 490 20.36 8.68 0.29
CA PHE A 490 21.22 9.72 -0.29
C PHE A 490 22.44 9.11 -0.98
N GLY A 491 22.59 9.37 -2.28
CA GLY A 491 23.74 8.87 -3.05
C GLY A 491 25.05 9.64 -2.78
N PRO A 492 26.19 9.14 -3.32
CA PRO A 492 27.50 9.79 -3.16
C PRO A 492 27.59 11.16 -3.87
N ASP A 493 26.64 11.48 -4.74
CA ASP A 493 26.44 12.80 -5.37
C ASP A 493 25.64 13.78 -4.48
N GLY A 494 25.18 13.35 -3.31
CA GLY A 494 24.36 14.14 -2.38
C GLY A 494 22.94 14.41 -2.87
N SER A 495 22.50 13.71 -3.91
CA SER A 495 21.12 13.68 -4.40
C SER A 495 20.32 12.59 -3.68
N LEU A 496 19.00 12.77 -3.54
CA LEU A 496 18.12 11.76 -2.94
C LEU A 496 17.65 10.77 -4.01
N TYR A 497 17.92 9.48 -3.83
CA TYR A 497 17.40 8.39 -4.64
C TYR A 497 16.11 7.88 -3.98
N VAL A 498 15.11 7.57 -4.79
CA VAL A 498 13.76 7.21 -4.33
C VAL A 498 13.23 6.05 -5.18
N LEU A 499 12.79 5.00 -4.52
CA LEU A 499 12.11 3.87 -5.12
C LEU A 499 10.61 3.96 -4.79
N ASP A 500 9.80 4.08 -5.84
CA ASP A 500 8.34 4.16 -5.79
C ASP A 500 7.75 2.79 -6.09
N TYR A 501 6.74 2.40 -5.32
CA TYR A 501 6.05 1.13 -5.47
C TYR A 501 4.90 1.18 -6.49
N GLY A 502 4.23 2.33 -6.64
CA GLY A 502 3.09 2.51 -7.54
C GLY A 502 1.78 1.85 -7.06
N ASP A 503 0.66 2.14 -7.72
CA ASP A 503 -0.69 1.76 -7.28
C ASP A 503 -0.95 0.23 -7.37
N GLY A 504 -1.41 -0.34 -6.26
CA GLY A 504 -1.65 -1.77 -6.09
C GLY A 504 -0.49 -2.50 -5.39
N PHE A 505 -0.64 -3.78 -5.06
CA PHE A 505 0.36 -4.51 -4.25
C PHE A 505 0.49 -5.98 -4.66
N PHE A 506 1.64 -6.56 -4.35
CA PHE A 506 2.02 -7.97 -4.52
C PHE A 506 2.27 -8.38 -5.98
N ARG A 507 2.57 -7.39 -6.82
CA ARG A 507 2.88 -7.50 -8.25
C ARG A 507 3.82 -6.34 -8.68
N PRO A 508 4.43 -6.41 -9.88
CA PRO A 508 4.98 -5.22 -10.53
C PRO A 508 3.86 -4.23 -10.89
N ASN A 509 3.96 -2.97 -10.47
CA ASN A 509 2.98 -1.94 -10.83
C ASN A 509 3.48 -1.09 -12.02
N PRO A 510 2.65 -0.73 -13.02
CA PRO A 510 3.08 -0.01 -14.25
C PRO A 510 3.65 1.41 -14.02
N ASP A 511 3.29 2.01 -12.90
CA ASP A 511 3.61 3.35 -12.39
C ASP A 511 4.70 3.36 -11.31
N SER A 512 5.17 2.18 -10.89
CA SER A 512 6.39 2.02 -10.10
C SER A 512 7.61 2.64 -10.79
N GLY A 513 8.67 2.95 -10.03
CA GLY A 513 9.89 3.48 -10.65
C GLY A 513 11.01 3.81 -9.69
N LEU A 514 12.22 3.90 -10.25
CA LEU A 514 13.40 4.38 -9.55
C LEU A 514 13.72 5.79 -10.04
N TYR A 515 13.93 6.70 -9.10
CA TYR A 515 14.14 8.13 -9.36
C TYR A 515 15.36 8.68 -8.62
N ARG A 516 15.87 9.80 -9.11
CA ARG A 516 16.81 10.67 -8.39
C ARG A 516 16.27 12.09 -8.31
N VAL A 517 16.45 12.73 -7.17
CA VAL A 517 16.06 14.10 -6.89
C VAL A 517 17.33 14.94 -6.80
N ASP A 518 17.54 15.81 -7.78
CA ASP A 518 18.67 16.72 -7.85
C ASP A 518 18.26 18.12 -7.39
N TYR A 519 19.10 18.81 -6.62
CA TYR A 519 18.98 20.24 -6.36
C TYR A 519 19.71 21.05 -7.45
N VAL A 520 18.98 21.91 -8.14
CA VAL A 520 19.42 22.63 -9.34
C VAL A 520 18.94 24.08 -9.31
N GLU A 521 19.79 24.98 -8.81
CA GLU A 521 19.57 26.43 -8.95
C GLU A 521 19.85 26.89 -10.40
N GLY A 522 18.83 26.90 -11.25
CA GLY A 522 18.92 27.50 -12.59
C GLY A 522 18.03 26.85 -13.63
N THR A 523 18.48 26.91 -14.89
CA THR A 523 17.87 26.19 -16.02
C THR A 523 17.85 24.69 -15.72
N LYS A 524 16.73 24.03 -16.02
CA LYS A 524 16.51 22.61 -15.74
C LYS A 524 17.06 21.71 -16.85
N GLY A 525 17.14 20.40 -16.62
CA GLY A 525 17.37 19.42 -17.68
C GLY A 525 16.11 19.18 -18.53
N PRO A 526 16.22 18.64 -19.76
CA PRO A 526 15.06 18.20 -20.51
C PRO A 526 14.35 17.03 -19.81
N ARG A 527 13.01 17.01 -19.86
CA ARG A 527 12.18 15.86 -19.48
C ARG A 527 12.01 14.99 -20.72
N VAL A 528 12.46 13.75 -20.63
CA VAL A 528 12.41 12.79 -21.74
C VAL A 528 11.19 11.90 -21.56
N ASP A 529 10.36 11.86 -22.58
CA ASP A 529 9.28 10.89 -22.77
C ASP A 529 9.72 10.03 -23.95
N LEU A 530 9.74 8.70 -23.77
CA LEU A 530 10.18 7.73 -24.77
C LEU A 530 9.20 6.56 -24.79
N GLN A 531 8.65 6.29 -25.97
CA GLN A 531 7.72 5.20 -26.23
C GLN A 531 8.26 4.32 -27.37
N ALA A 532 7.94 3.03 -27.32
CA ALA A 532 8.20 2.06 -28.38
C ALA A 532 6.87 1.41 -28.81
N SER A 533 6.71 1.14 -30.10
CA SER A 533 5.48 0.54 -30.64
C SER A 533 5.22 -0.89 -30.14
N VAL A 534 6.29 -1.62 -29.82
CA VAL A 534 6.31 -2.94 -29.18
C VAL A 534 7.61 -3.07 -28.37
N THR A 535 7.58 -3.82 -27.27
CA THR A 535 8.76 -4.10 -26.41
C THR A 535 9.22 -5.56 -26.47
N SER A 536 8.44 -6.44 -27.10
CA SER A 536 8.78 -7.84 -27.30
C SER A 536 8.27 -8.38 -28.64
N GLY A 537 8.79 -9.53 -29.10
CA GLY A 537 8.32 -10.24 -30.28
C GLY A 537 9.40 -10.99 -31.06
N GLN A 538 8.99 -11.73 -32.09
CA GLN A 538 9.87 -12.56 -32.91
C GLN A 538 10.73 -11.78 -33.92
N ALA A 539 11.92 -12.31 -34.21
CA ALA A 539 12.81 -11.77 -35.24
C ALA A 539 12.27 -12.07 -36.67
N PRO A 540 12.33 -11.11 -37.63
CA PRO A 540 12.78 -9.73 -37.47
C PRO A 540 11.70 -8.83 -36.84
N LEU A 541 12.02 -8.16 -35.73
CA LEU A 541 11.10 -7.29 -35.00
C LEU A 541 11.30 -5.84 -35.44
N ALA A 542 10.29 -5.25 -36.08
CA ALA A 542 10.28 -3.84 -36.44
C ALA A 542 9.68 -3.01 -35.28
N VAL A 543 10.43 -2.00 -34.82
CA VAL A 543 10.03 -1.13 -33.70
C VAL A 543 10.13 0.33 -34.14
N GLU A 544 9.02 1.04 -33.99
CA GLU A 544 8.96 2.51 -34.10
C GLU A 544 9.14 3.10 -32.71
N PHE A 545 9.99 4.13 -32.59
CA PHE A 545 10.27 4.85 -31.35
C PHE A 545 9.80 6.30 -31.46
N ASP A 546 9.11 6.78 -30.43
CA ASP A 546 8.63 8.15 -30.33
C ASP A 546 9.12 8.79 -29.04
N ALA A 547 9.87 9.89 -29.18
CA ALA A 547 10.31 10.76 -28.09
C ALA A 547 9.75 12.18 -28.21
N SER A 548 8.76 12.42 -29.08
CA SER A 548 8.18 13.74 -29.36
C SER A 548 7.37 14.33 -28.21
N GLY A 549 6.98 13.53 -27.22
CA GLY A 549 6.42 13.98 -25.95
C GLY A 549 7.41 14.72 -25.05
N SER A 550 8.72 14.59 -25.30
CA SER A 550 9.80 15.21 -24.54
C SER A 550 9.72 16.74 -24.52
N LYS A 551 9.92 17.35 -23.35
CA LYS A 551 9.73 18.79 -23.10
C LYS A 551 10.84 19.36 -22.24
N HIS A 552 11.22 20.61 -22.49
CA HIS A 552 12.06 21.37 -21.57
C HIS A 552 11.18 22.18 -20.61
N PRO A 553 11.38 22.14 -19.27
CA PRO A 553 10.58 22.92 -18.33
C PRO A 553 10.58 24.42 -18.63
N ASP A 554 11.76 24.99 -18.93
CA ASP A 554 11.91 26.41 -19.31
C ASP A 554 11.64 26.70 -20.81
N GLY A 555 11.09 25.73 -21.56
CA GLY A 555 10.75 25.90 -22.99
C GLY A 555 11.94 26.04 -23.95
N LEU A 556 13.14 25.59 -23.57
CA LEU A 556 14.30 25.55 -24.47
C LEU A 556 14.10 24.54 -25.61
N ALA A 557 14.79 24.79 -26.73
CA ALA A 557 14.73 23.91 -27.89
C ALA A 557 15.50 22.61 -27.62
N LEU A 558 14.93 21.49 -28.06
CA LEU A 558 15.48 20.14 -27.88
C LEU A 558 16.09 19.60 -29.17
N SER A 559 17.08 18.74 -29.02
CA SER A 559 17.70 17.93 -30.07
C SER A 559 17.86 16.49 -29.60
N PHE A 560 17.74 15.54 -30.53
CA PHE A 560 17.62 14.12 -30.25
C PHE A 560 18.76 13.34 -30.91
N ALA A 561 19.30 12.36 -30.20
CA ALA A 561 20.19 11.35 -30.75
C ALA A 561 19.78 9.97 -30.21
N TRP A 562 19.96 8.94 -31.02
CA TRP A 562 19.43 7.60 -30.76
C TRP A 562 20.54 6.56 -30.77
N ASP A 563 20.48 5.64 -29.81
CA ASP A 563 21.23 4.38 -29.81
C ASP A 563 20.19 3.27 -29.65
N VAL A 564 19.69 2.76 -30.78
CA VAL A 564 18.65 1.72 -30.82
C VAL A 564 19.27 0.33 -30.73
N GLU A 565 20.52 0.18 -31.19
CA GLU A 565 21.29 -1.05 -31.10
C GLU A 565 21.79 -1.35 -29.66
N GLY A 566 21.87 -0.33 -28.80
CA GLY A 566 22.38 -0.44 -27.42
C GLY A 566 23.92 -0.49 -27.35
N ASP A 567 24.63 -0.05 -28.38
CA ASP A 567 26.10 -0.20 -28.49
C ASP A 567 26.91 0.94 -27.83
N GLY A 568 26.22 1.99 -27.38
CA GLY A 568 26.79 3.21 -26.80
C GLY A 568 26.94 4.37 -27.78
N THR A 569 26.61 4.20 -29.06
CA THR A 569 26.83 5.19 -30.12
C THR A 569 25.57 5.97 -30.49
N PHE A 570 25.34 7.09 -29.80
CA PHE A 570 24.22 7.98 -30.11
C PHE A 570 24.36 8.66 -31.48
N THR A 571 23.41 8.39 -32.38
CA THR A 571 23.29 8.96 -33.73
C THR A 571 22.24 10.07 -33.77
N PRO A 572 22.58 11.33 -34.12
CA PRO A 572 21.61 12.43 -34.19
C PRO A 572 20.46 12.18 -35.18
N GLY A 573 19.23 12.46 -34.76
CA GLY A 573 18.02 12.15 -35.53
C GLY A 573 16.81 13.04 -35.21
N PRO A 574 15.63 12.71 -35.78
CA PRO A 574 14.36 13.34 -35.41
C PRO A 574 13.90 12.88 -34.01
N ALA A 575 12.82 13.47 -33.50
CA ALA A 575 12.16 13.01 -32.28
C ALA A 575 11.43 11.66 -32.44
N THR A 576 11.33 11.13 -33.66
CA THR A 576 10.87 9.77 -33.96
C THR A 576 11.90 9.06 -34.83
N THR A 577 12.05 7.75 -34.65
CA THR A 577 12.94 6.89 -35.45
C THR A 577 12.39 5.47 -35.50
N SER A 578 12.95 4.60 -36.34
CA SER A 578 12.64 3.17 -36.28
C SER A 578 13.84 2.28 -36.58
N HIS A 579 13.78 1.07 -36.03
CA HIS A 579 14.79 0.03 -36.18
C HIS A 579 14.12 -1.31 -36.49
N THR A 580 14.87 -2.26 -37.06
CA THR A 580 14.41 -3.63 -37.23
C THR A 580 15.47 -4.58 -36.73
N TYR A 581 15.23 -5.16 -35.56
CA TYR A 581 16.12 -6.13 -34.93
C TYR A 581 15.99 -7.45 -35.69
N THR A 582 17.08 -7.92 -36.29
CA THR A 582 17.08 -9.13 -37.12
C THR A 582 17.64 -10.37 -36.42
N GLU A 583 18.29 -10.18 -35.27
CA GLU A 583 18.84 -11.24 -34.43
C GLU A 583 18.06 -11.30 -33.11
N GLU A 584 17.99 -12.48 -32.50
CA GLU A 584 17.36 -12.67 -31.20
C GLU A 584 18.29 -12.16 -30.06
N GLY A 585 17.70 -11.62 -28.99
CA GLY A 585 18.42 -11.06 -27.84
C GLY A 585 17.66 -9.91 -27.18
N GLN A 586 18.25 -9.31 -26.14
CA GLN A 586 17.76 -8.07 -25.55
C GLN A 586 18.58 -6.86 -26.01
N TYR A 587 17.88 -5.76 -26.29
CA TYR A 587 18.44 -4.49 -26.74
C TYR A 587 17.92 -3.37 -25.85
N ALA A 588 18.81 -2.56 -25.29
CA ALA A 588 18.42 -1.33 -24.60
C ALA A 588 18.38 -0.19 -25.62
N ALA A 589 17.20 0.10 -26.16
CA ALA A 589 17.00 1.21 -27.08
C ALA A 589 16.93 2.52 -26.31
N ARG A 590 17.75 3.50 -26.69
CA ARG A 590 17.98 4.73 -25.92
C ARG A 590 17.81 5.99 -26.75
N VAL A 591 17.30 7.03 -26.11
CA VAL A 591 17.30 8.40 -26.65
C VAL A 591 18.06 9.34 -25.72
N GLN A 592 18.96 10.11 -26.31
CA GLN A 592 19.65 11.23 -25.69
C GLN A 592 18.98 12.53 -26.14
N VAL A 593 18.42 13.28 -25.19
CA VAL A 593 17.82 14.58 -25.45
C VAL A 593 18.75 15.66 -24.91
N THR A 594 19.19 16.55 -25.80
CA THR A 594 20.05 17.68 -25.46
C THR A 594 19.32 18.99 -25.70
N ASP A 595 19.27 19.87 -24.70
CA ASP A 595 18.65 21.19 -24.83
C ASP A 595 19.61 22.26 -25.39
N SER A 596 19.09 23.45 -25.71
CA SER A 596 19.87 24.55 -26.28
C SER A 596 20.85 25.25 -25.31
N SER A 597 20.81 24.93 -24.00
CA SER A 597 21.84 25.31 -23.03
C SER A 597 22.99 24.28 -22.96
N GLY A 598 22.74 23.06 -23.43
CA GLY A 598 23.71 21.96 -23.51
C GLY A 598 23.58 20.91 -22.40
N ARG A 599 22.50 20.92 -21.60
CA ARG A 599 22.23 19.81 -20.68
C ARG A 599 21.65 18.63 -21.43
N VAL A 600 21.86 17.45 -20.87
CA VAL A 600 21.55 16.16 -21.46
C VAL A 600 20.70 15.37 -20.47
N SER A 601 19.63 14.74 -20.97
CA SER A 601 18.90 13.69 -20.27
C SER A 601 18.81 12.45 -21.17
N LEU A 602 18.72 11.28 -20.55
CA LEU A 602 18.56 9.99 -21.21
C LEU A 602 17.19 9.39 -20.88
N ALA A 603 16.64 8.59 -21.78
CA ALA A 603 15.63 7.59 -21.48
C ALA A 603 15.88 6.33 -22.30
N SER A 604 15.33 5.21 -21.83
CA SER A 604 15.59 3.87 -22.35
C SER A 604 14.35 3.00 -22.32
N VAL A 605 14.27 2.05 -23.25
CA VAL A 605 13.28 0.98 -23.25
C VAL A 605 13.95 -0.33 -23.66
N THR A 606 13.70 -1.40 -22.91
CA THR A 606 14.21 -2.74 -23.21
C THR A 606 13.34 -3.37 -24.30
N ILE A 607 13.99 -3.83 -25.38
CA ILE A 607 13.36 -4.58 -26.47
C ILE A 607 13.85 -6.03 -26.41
N THR A 608 12.95 -6.98 -26.22
CA THR A 608 13.26 -8.41 -26.19
C THR A 608 12.87 -9.05 -27.53
N VAL A 609 13.83 -9.64 -28.23
CA VAL A 609 13.65 -10.18 -29.59
C VAL A 609 13.87 -11.69 -29.57
N GLY A 610 12.92 -12.45 -30.11
CA GLY A 610 12.92 -13.92 -30.04
C GLY A 610 12.06 -14.50 -28.92
N ASN A 611 11.37 -13.65 -28.15
CA ASN A 611 10.30 -14.02 -27.24
C ASN A 611 9.22 -12.91 -27.25
N THR A 612 7.94 -13.26 -27.14
CA THR A 612 6.81 -12.33 -27.10
C THR A 612 6.18 -12.37 -25.73
N ALA A 613 5.95 -11.22 -25.09
CA ALA A 613 5.33 -11.22 -23.77
C ALA A 613 3.94 -11.88 -23.80
N PRO A 614 3.61 -12.75 -22.83
CA PRO A 614 2.35 -13.47 -22.79
C PRO A 614 1.19 -12.48 -22.60
N VAL A 615 0.02 -12.80 -23.16
CA VAL A 615 -1.22 -12.08 -22.87
C VAL A 615 -1.99 -12.87 -21.81
N ILE A 616 -2.26 -12.25 -20.67
CA ILE A 616 -3.05 -12.80 -19.58
C ILE A 616 -4.36 -12.01 -19.43
N GLU A 617 -5.44 -12.72 -19.12
CA GLU A 617 -6.80 -12.20 -19.01
C GLU A 617 -7.51 -12.93 -17.86
N ILE A 618 -8.00 -12.19 -16.87
CA ILE A 618 -8.94 -12.66 -15.86
C ILE A 618 -10.33 -12.67 -16.51
N VAL A 619 -10.78 -13.85 -16.92
CA VAL A 619 -12.03 -14.04 -17.68
C VAL A 619 -13.25 -14.00 -16.76
N THR A 620 -13.10 -14.49 -15.53
CA THR A 620 -14.10 -14.37 -14.48
C THR A 620 -13.42 -14.40 -13.11
N PRO A 621 -13.92 -13.68 -12.09
CA PRO A 621 -14.90 -12.58 -12.19
C PRO A 621 -14.40 -11.46 -13.09
N VAL A 622 -15.31 -10.69 -13.68
CA VAL A 622 -14.95 -9.53 -14.53
C VAL A 622 -14.57 -8.36 -13.62
N ASP A 623 -13.62 -7.53 -14.03
CA ASP A 623 -13.24 -6.34 -13.28
C ASP A 623 -14.45 -5.44 -12.96
N GLY A 624 -14.59 -5.04 -11.70
CA GLY A 624 -15.74 -4.30 -11.17
C GLY A 624 -16.94 -5.15 -10.74
N SER A 625 -16.89 -6.49 -10.82
CA SER A 625 -17.99 -7.38 -10.40
C SER A 625 -18.38 -7.20 -8.93
N PHE A 626 -19.67 -7.28 -8.62
CA PHE A 626 -20.15 -7.27 -7.23
C PHE A 626 -20.07 -8.65 -6.55
N VAL A 627 -19.73 -8.65 -5.26
CA VAL A 627 -19.71 -9.83 -4.38
C VAL A 627 -20.30 -9.55 -3.00
N ASP A 628 -20.80 -10.58 -2.33
CA ASP A 628 -21.04 -10.59 -0.88
C ASP A 628 -19.83 -11.15 -0.13
N TRP A 629 -19.76 -10.90 1.18
CA TRP A 629 -18.73 -11.47 2.06
C TRP A 629 -19.09 -12.89 2.50
N GLY A 630 -18.18 -13.84 2.27
CA GLY A 630 -18.42 -15.29 2.41
C GLY A 630 -18.78 -15.98 1.09
N ASP A 631 -18.81 -15.25 -0.02
CA ASP A 631 -19.05 -15.79 -1.36
C ASP A 631 -17.91 -16.69 -1.83
N ARG A 632 -18.27 -17.79 -2.49
CA ARG A 632 -17.31 -18.69 -3.14
C ARG A 632 -17.13 -18.31 -4.60
N VAL A 633 -16.36 -17.25 -4.84
CA VAL A 633 -16.05 -16.72 -6.17
C VAL A 633 -15.18 -17.71 -6.94
N GLN A 634 -15.71 -18.23 -8.04
CA GLN A 634 -14.92 -18.99 -9.01
C GLN A 634 -14.14 -18.02 -9.90
N PHE A 635 -12.89 -18.39 -10.18
CA PHE A 635 -11.95 -17.60 -10.97
C PHE A 635 -11.38 -18.41 -12.14
N GLU A 636 -11.23 -17.78 -13.31
CA GLU A 636 -10.61 -18.33 -14.51
C GLU A 636 -9.63 -17.32 -15.13
N VAL A 637 -8.38 -17.76 -15.32
CA VAL A 637 -7.35 -17.07 -16.09
C VAL A 637 -7.22 -17.72 -17.45
N LYS A 638 -7.19 -16.89 -18.49
CA LYS A 638 -6.76 -17.29 -19.82
C LYS A 638 -5.41 -16.66 -20.11
N VAL A 639 -4.43 -17.50 -20.41
CA VAL A 639 -3.14 -17.06 -20.96
C VAL A 639 -3.10 -17.42 -22.44
N THR A 640 -2.61 -16.52 -23.26
CA THR A 640 -2.26 -16.75 -24.66
C THR A 640 -0.83 -16.29 -24.89
N ASP A 641 0.02 -17.22 -25.30
CA ASP A 641 1.42 -16.97 -25.60
C ASP A 641 1.68 -17.28 -27.09
N ALA A 642 2.64 -16.60 -27.71
CA ALA A 642 2.92 -16.78 -29.14
C ALA A 642 3.89 -17.93 -29.42
N GLU A 643 4.70 -18.32 -28.43
CA GLU A 643 5.74 -19.33 -28.51
C GLU A 643 5.34 -20.64 -27.79
N ASP A 644 4.63 -20.55 -26.66
CA ASP A 644 4.14 -21.69 -25.88
C ASP A 644 2.81 -22.25 -26.44
N GLU A 645 2.91 -23.27 -27.31
CA GLU A 645 1.73 -24.00 -27.84
C GLU A 645 0.81 -24.61 -26.75
N VAL A 646 1.33 -24.79 -25.53
CA VAL A 646 0.61 -25.33 -24.37
C VAL A 646 1.03 -24.59 -23.10
N ILE A 647 0.12 -23.76 -22.59
CA ILE A 647 0.30 -23.07 -21.31
C ILE A 647 0.39 -24.07 -20.15
N ASP A 648 1.47 -24.02 -19.39
CA ASP A 648 1.56 -24.68 -18.09
C ASP A 648 0.84 -23.84 -17.03
N CYS A 649 -0.42 -24.19 -16.75
CA CYS A 649 -1.22 -23.54 -15.71
C CYS A 649 -0.57 -23.55 -14.31
N SER A 650 0.42 -24.40 -14.03
CA SER A 650 1.14 -24.35 -12.74
C SER A 650 2.11 -23.17 -12.62
N ARG A 651 2.43 -22.49 -13.73
CA ARG A 651 3.19 -21.23 -13.78
C ARG A 651 2.30 -19.98 -13.70
N VAL A 652 0.98 -20.11 -13.84
CA VAL A 652 0.04 -19.02 -13.54
C VAL A 652 0.00 -18.86 -12.02
N LEU A 653 0.49 -17.74 -11.50
CA LEU A 653 0.40 -17.36 -10.09
C LEU A 653 -0.79 -16.43 -9.90
N TRP A 654 -1.55 -16.60 -8.82
CA TRP A 654 -2.67 -15.73 -8.50
C TRP A 654 -2.72 -15.38 -7.01
N SER A 655 -3.32 -14.24 -6.72
CA SER A 655 -3.62 -13.76 -5.37
C SER A 655 -5.07 -13.30 -5.30
N TYR A 656 -5.77 -13.64 -4.20
CA TYR A 656 -6.94 -12.90 -3.76
C TYR A 656 -6.55 -12.07 -2.54
N GLY A 657 -6.88 -10.78 -2.58
CA GLY A 657 -6.63 -9.87 -1.50
C GLY A 657 -7.83 -9.00 -1.16
N LEU A 658 -7.71 -8.33 -0.03
CA LEU A 658 -8.66 -7.35 0.47
C LEU A 658 -8.03 -5.96 0.33
N GLY A 659 -8.63 -5.16 -0.53
CA GLY A 659 -8.25 -3.78 -0.78
C GLY A 659 -8.89 -2.82 0.21
N HIS A 660 -8.19 -1.73 0.54
CA HIS A 660 -8.81 -0.61 1.22
C HIS A 660 -8.26 0.76 0.81
N ASP A 661 -9.07 1.79 1.07
CA ASP A 661 -8.85 3.20 0.67
C ASP A 661 -8.55 3.43 -0.82
N ASN A 662 -8.89 2.48 -1.69
CA ASN A 662 -8.61 2.46 -3.14
C ASN A 662 -7.13 2.66 -3.53
N THR A 663 -6.20 2.40 -2.61
CA THR A 663 -4.76 2.62 -2.82
C THR A 663 -3.96 1.33 -2.81
N HIS A 664 -4.36 0.33 -2.01
CA HIS A 664 -3.58 -0.89 -1.82
C HIS A 664 -4.42 -2.07 -1.32
N THR A 665 -3.84 -3.27 -1.42
CA THR A 665 -4.54 -4.55 -1.18
C THR A 665 -3.67 -5.57 -0.46
N HIS A 666 -4.21 -6.20 0.58
CA HIS A 666 -3.55 -7.25 1.37
C HIS A 666 -3.97 -8.66 0.92
N PRO A 667 -3.06 -9.54 0.46
CA PRO A 667 -3.37 -10.84 -0.12
C PRO A 667 -3.64 -11.84 0.99
N LEU A 668 -4.91 -12.23 1.06
CA LEU A 668 -5.41 -13.20 2.02
C LEU A 668 -5.08 -14.63 1.58
N PHE A 669 -5.13 -14.87 0.26
CA PHE A 669 -4.82 -16.16 -0.35
C PHE A 669 -3.91 -15.97 -1.56
N THR A 670 -2.96 -16.87 -1.74
CA THR A 670 -2.21 -17.00 -3.00
C THR A 670 -2.23 -18.46 -3.45
N GLY A 671 -2.02 -18.67 -4.75
CA GLY A 671 -1.93 -20.00 -5.31
C GLY A 671 -1.39 -20.00 -6.74
N SER A 672 -1.56 -21.14 -7.40
CA SER A 672 -1.18 -21.33 -8.79
C SER A 672 -2.24 -22.13 -9.53
N GLY A 673 -2.46 -21.84 -10.81
CA GLY A 673 -3.48 -22.51 -11.63
C GLY A 673 -4.26 -21.52 -12.49
N CYS A 674 -4.70 -21.96 -13.68
CA CYS A 674 -5.60 -21.18 -14.52
C CYS A 674 -7.04 -21.11 -13.98
N THR A 675 -7.38 -21.87 -12.93
CA THR A 675 -8.68 -21.76 -12.26
C THR A 675 -8.54 -21.94 -10.75
N ALA A 676 -9.37 -21.23 -10.00
CA ALA A 676 -9.49 -21.35 -8.55
C ALA A 676 -10.93 -21.13 -8.07
N VAL A 677 -11.18 -21.39 -6.79
CA VAL A 677 -12.36 -20.89 -6.08
C VAL A 677 -11.86 -20.27 -4.79
N VAL A 678 -12.01 -18.96 -4.68
CA VAL A 678 -11.65 -18.19 -3.48
C VAL A 678 -12.92 -17.93 -2.66
N GLU A 679 -12.78 -17.85 -1.35
CA GLU A 679 -13.88 -17.47 -0.46
C GLU A 679 -13.63 -16.01 -0.06
N THR A 680 -14.55 -15.10 -0.41
CA THR A 680 -14.42 -13.70 -0.01
C THR A 680 -14.52 -13.61 1.51
N SER A 681 -13.69 -12.77 2.12
CA SER A 681 -13.64 -12.69 3.57
C SER A 681 -13.33 -11.27 4.01
N LEU A 682 -14.19 -10.73 4.88
CA LEU A 682 -13.79 -9.66 5.79
C LEU A 682 -12.85 -10.29 6.81
N GLU A 683 -11.54 -10.10 6.65
CA GLU A 683 -10.62 -10.39 7.75
C GLU A 683 -10.93 -9.49 8.94
N ALA A 684 -10.70 -10.00 10.15
CA ALA A 684 -11.15 -9.39 11.40
C ALA A 684 -10.29 -8.19 11.85
N GLY A 685 -9.65 -7.50 10.90
CA GLY A 685 -8.86 -6.29 11.07
C GLY A 685 -9.62 -5.03 10.68
N HIS A 686 -10.46 -5.09 9.65
CA HIS A 686 -11.12 -3.92 9.07
C HIS A 686 -12.45 -3.62 9.80
N GLY A 687 -12.68 -2.34 10.09
CA GLY A 687 -13.88 -1.86 10.77
C GLY A 687 -15.01 -1.52 9.80
N GLU A 688 -16.18 -1.14 10.35
CA GLU A 688 -17.32 -0.62 9.58
C GLU A 688 -17.01 0.74 8.89
N THR A 689 -15.85 1.34 9.18
CA THR A 689 -15.35 2.66 8.75
C THR A 689 -14.46 2.65 7.52
N GLU A 690 -13.97 1.47 7.11
CA GLU A 690 -12.99 1.34 6.05
C GLU A 690 -13.68 1.15 4.70
N ASN A 691 -13.13 1.73 3.64
CA ASN A 691 -13.50 1.31 2.28
C ASN A 691 -12.92 -0.07 2.04
N ILE A 692 -13.73 -1.10 1.75
CA ILE A 692 -13.24 -2.48 1.60
C ILE A 692 -13.72 -3.09 0.29
N TYR A 693 -12.78 -3.54 -0.55
CA TYR A 693 -13.08 -4.27 -1.79
C TYR A 693 -12.27 -5.57 -1.88
N GLY A 694 -12.72 -6.52 -2.69
CA GLY A 694 -11.91 -7.67 -3.06
C GLY A 694 -11.03 -7.35 -4.27
N GLN A 695 -9.87 -8.00 -4.39
CA GLN A 695 -9.06 -7.99 -5.59
C GLN A 695 -8.64 -9.41 -5.94
N ILE A 696 -8.66 -9.76 -7.22
CA ILE A 696 -7.92 -10.91 -7.74
C ILE A 696 -6.83 -10.40 -8.68
N GLY A 697 -5.58 -10.76 -8.40
CA GLY A 697 -4.44 -10.56 -9.30
C GLY A 697 -3.99 -11.89 -9.89
N ALA A 698 -3.55 -11.87 -11.14
CA ALA A 698 -3.00 -13.02 -11.85
C ALA A 698 -1.71 -12.62 -12.57
N SER A 699 -0.71 -13.48 -12.60
CA SER A 699 0.49 -13.30 -13.43
C SER A 699 0.94 -14.61 -14.05
N TYR A 700 1.56 -14.51 -15.22
CA TYR A 700 2.20 -15.64 -15.90
C TYR A 700 3.57 -15.22 -16.43
N THR A 701 4.56 -16.08 -16.22
CA THR A 701 5.90 -15.93 -16.78
C THR A 701 6.12 -17.05 -17.80
N ASP A 702 6.40 -16.70 -19.04
CA ASP A 702 6.64 -17.63 -20.16
C ASP A 702 7.96 -18.41 -19.99
N LEU A 703 8.27 -19.32 -20.91
CA LEU A 703 9.51 -20.14 -20.89
C LEU A 703 10.75 -19.45 -21.49
N GLY A 704 10.62 -18.26 -22.05
CA GLY A 704 11.66 -17.57 -22.79
C GLY A 704 12.01 -18.21 -24.13
N GLY A 705 12.91 -17.55 -24.86
CA GLY A 705 13.50 -18.07 -26.10
C GLY A 705 14.81 -18.82 -25.87
N ALA A 706 15.48 -19.21 -26.96
CA ALA A 706 16.80 -19.83 -26.87
C ALA A 706 17.91 -18.87 -26.38
N VAL A 707 17.70 -17.56 -26.58
CA VAL A 707 18.57 -16.46 -26.12
C VAL A 707 17.82 -15.26 -25.53
N ALA A 708 16.51 -15.15 -25.78
CA ALA A 708 15.64 -14.17 -25.15
C ALA A 708 15.20 -14.68 -23.76
N PRO A 709 15.22 -13.85 -22.70
CA PRO A 709 14.79 -14.29 -21.37
C PRO A 709 13.27 -14.50 -21.28
N GLU A 710 12.85 -15.12 -20.18
CA GLU A 710 11.44 -15.23 -19.80
C GLU A 710 10.83 -13.82 -19.65
N LEU A 711 9.59 -13.62 -20.11
CA LEU A 711 8.81 -12.40 -19.89
C LEU A 711 7.59 -12.70 -19.01
N THR A 712 7.18 -11.69 -18.23
CA THR A 712 6.05 -11.77 -17.31
C THR A 712 5.00 -10.74 -17.70
N SER A 713 3.73 -11.14 -17.64
CA SER A 713 2.57 -10.24 -17.70
C SER A 713 1.62 -10.55 -16.55
N ASP A 714 0.90 -9.54 -16.09
CA ASP A 714 -0.15 -9.62 -15.08
C ASP A 714 -1.48 -9.03 -15.56
N ASP A 715 -2.55 -9.37 -14.84
CA ASP A 715 -3.88 -8.78 -14.97
C ASP A 715 -4.56 -8.75 -13.57
N VAL A 716 -5.49 -7.82 -13.37
CA VAL A 716 -6.17 -7.59 -12.08
C VAL A 716 -7.65 -7.32 -12.30
N ALA A 717 -8.49 -7.95 -11.48
CA ALA A 717 -9.92 -7.69 -11.38
C ALA A 717 -10.27 -7.26 -9.95
N LEU A 718 -10.88 -6.08 -9.81
CA LEU A 718 -11.45 -5.58 -8.56
C LEU A 718 -12.88 -6.11 -8.38
N LEU A 719 -13.26 -6.34 -7.13
CA LEU A 719 -14.54 -6.91 -6.73
C LEU A 719 -15.22 -6.01 -5.71
N ASN A 720 -16.30 -5.37 -6.13
CA ASN A 720 -17.03 -4.43 -5.30
C ASN A 720 -17.85 -5.15 -4.23
N PRO A 721 -17.87 -4.68 -2.98
CA PRO A 721 -18.95 -5.05 -2.07
C PRO A 721 -20.28 -4.56 -2.66
N ARG A 722 -21.39 -5.25 -2.39
CA ARG A 722 -22.72 -4.75 -2.78
C ARG A 722 -23.08 -3.39 -2.18
N GLU A 723 -22.43 -3.00 -1.09
CA GLU A 723 -22.66 -1.72 -0.42
C GLU A 723 -21.52 -0.75 -0.75
N LEU A 724 -21.83 0.32 -1.50
CA LEU A 724 -20.90 1.41 -1.80
C LEU A 724 -21.31 2.67 -1.01
N GLN A 725 -20.45 3.14 -0.13
CA GLN A 725 -20.67 4.32 0.72
C GLN A 725 -20.19 5.61 0.04
N ALA A 726 -20.94 6.70 0.23
CA ALA A 726 -20.74 7.95 -0.51
C ALA A 726 -19.44 8.70 -0.15
N GLU A 727 -18.91 8.49 1.06
CA GLU A 727 -17.62 8.99 1.52
C GLU A 727 -16.42 8.33 0.83
N HIS A 728 -16.60 7.10 0.34
CA HIS A 728 -15.57 6.25 -0.26
C HIS A 728 -15.54 6.29 -1.80
N ALA A 729 -16.28 7.22 -2.43
CA ALA A 729 -16.32 7.37 -3.87
C ALA A 729 -14.96 7.73 -4.48
N ASP A 730 -14.55 6.97 -5.50
CA ASP A 730 -13.24 7.02 -6.17
C ASP A 730 -12.92 8.39 -6.78
N ALA A 731 -13.96 9.13 -7.21
CA ALA A 731 -13.83 10.49 -7.68
C ALA A 731 -15.06 11.33 -7.34
N ARG A 732 -14.87 12.64 -7.18
CA ARG A 732 -15.96 13.62 -6.94
C ARG A 732 -15.62 15.01 -7.49
N SER A 733 -16.64 15.81 -7.74
CA SER A 733 -16.48 17.21 -8.16
C SER A 733 -16.05 18.13 -7.01
N ASP A 734 -15.29 19.17 -7.33
CA ASP A 734 -15.04 20.31 -6.44
C ASP A 734 -16.36 20.86 -5.85
N GLY A 735 -16.40 21.07 -4.53
CA GLY A 735 -17.57 21.58 -3.80
C GLY A 735 -18.17 20.56 -2.83
N THR A 736 -18.13 19.27 -3.21
CA THR A 736 -18.62 18.16 -2.37
C THR A 736 -17.86 18.05 -1.05
N THR A 737 -18.56 17.68 0.03
CA THR A 737 -17.98 17.60 1.39
C THR A 737 -18.39 16.31 2.08
N VAL A 738 -17.44 15.61 2.71
CA VAL A 738 -17.68 14.49 3.63
C VAL A 738 -17.65 15.00 5.06
N VAL A 739 -18.59 14.54 5.90
CA VAL A 739 -18.70 14.88 7.32
C VAL A 739 -19.00 13.64 8.16
N ASP A 740 -18.61 13.68 9.44
CA ASP A 740 -18.87 12.60 10.38
C ASP A 740 -20.34 12.64 10.87
N ASP A 741 -21.01 11.49 10.90
CA ASP A 741 -22.41 11.30 11.31
C ASP A 741 -22.58 9.89 11.91
N GLU A 742 -22.70 9.78 13.24
CA GLU A 742 -22.85 8.50 13.96
C GLU A 742 -24.08 7.67 13.53
N SER A 743 -24.99 8.23 12.73
CA SER A 743 -26.17 7.53 12.20
C SER A 743 -26.02 7.05 10.76
N ALA A 744 -24.92 7.38 10.09
CA ALA A 744 -24.54 6.87 8.77
C ALA A 744 -23.81 5.51 8.88
N ALA A 745 -23.74 4.76 7.78
CA ALA A 745 -22.75 3.69 7.60
C ALA A 745 -21.35 4.31 7.69
N GLY A 746 -20.35 3.55 8.18
CA GLY A 746 -18.99 4.06 8.41
C GLY A 746 -18.87 5.29 9.32
N PHE A 747 -19.95 5.69 10.00
CA PHE A 747 -20.06 6.92 10.78
C PHE A 747 -19.74 8.21 9.99
N ARG A 748 -19.85 8.21 8.66
CA ARG A 748 -19.60 9.36 7.78
C ARG A 748 -20.62 9.42 6.65
N LYS A 749 -20.74 10.58 6.01
CA LYS A 749 -21.62 10.78 4.86
C LYS A 749 -21.09 11.86 3.93
N LEU A 750 -21.57 11.85 2.68
CA LEU A 750 -21.50 13.03 1.83
C LEU A 750 -22.68 13.96 2.16
N THR A 751 -22.43 15.24 2.39
CA THR A 751 -23.47 16.22 2.79
C THR A 751 -23.78 17.22 1.69
N ASP A 752 -25.06 17.60 1.56
CA ASP A 752 -25.57 18.65 0.65
C ASP A 752 -25.16 18.52 -0.83
N LEU A 753 -25.12 17.29 -1.40
CA LEU A 753 -24.77 17.08 -2.82
C LEU A 753 -25.73 17.87 -3.72
N GLY A 754 -25.25 18.91 -4.38
CA GLY A 754 -26.08 19.89 -5.06
C GLY A 754 -26.15 19.76 -6.59
N PRO A 755 -26.97 20.61 -7.26
CA PRO A 755 -27.10 20.64 -8.72
C PRO A 755 -25.77 20.94 -9.43
N GLY A 756 -25.28 19.98 -10.21
CA GLY A 756 -24.04 20.07 -10.97
C GLY A 756 -22.80 19.53 -10.25
N GLU A 757 -22.97 19.10 -8.99
CA GLU A 757 -21.99 18.29 -8.28
C GLU A 757 -22.21 16.80 -8.56
N TRP A 758 -21.15 16.00 -8.43
CA TRP A 758 -21.18 14.56 -8.65
C TRP A 758 -20.16 13.82 -7.81
N LEU A 759 -20.42 12.54 -7.56
CA LEU A 759 -19.45 11.52 -7.15
C LEU A 759 -19.46 10.36 -8.15
N ALA A 760 -18.47 9.48 -8.13
CA ALA A 760 -18.42 8.33 -9.02
C ALA A 760 -17.69 7.13 -8.43
N TYR A 761 -18.04 5.96 -8.93
CA TYR A 761 -17.42 4.67 -8.64
C TYR A 761 -16.94 4.00 -9.94
N GLU A 762 -15.72 3.47 -9.96
CA GLU A 762 -15.04 2.82 -11.10
C GLU A 762 -13.87 1.95 -10.60
N PRO A 763 -13.75 0.67 -11.00
CA PRO A 763 -14.55 -0.07 -11.96
C PRO A 763 -15.85 -0.64 -11.37
N VAL A 764 -16.92 -0.70 -12.18
CA VAL A 764 -18.19 -1.36 -11.85
C VAL A 764 -18.62 -2.27 -13.00
N GLU A 765 -19.08 -3.49 -12.70
CA GLU A 765 -19.73 -4.42 -13.63
C GLU A 765 -21.01 -4.98 -12.97
N PHE A 766 -22.12 -4.96 -13.72
CA PHE A 766 -23.47 -5.16 -13.18
C PHE A 766 -24.04 -6.57 -13.36
N GLY A 767 -23.29 -7.55 -13.87
CA GLY A 767 -23.83 -8.77 -14.48
C GLY A 767 -24.83 -9.59 -13.65
N GLY A 768 -24.70 -9.54 -12.31
CA GLY A 768 -25.64 -10.16 -11.36
C GLY A 768 -26.72 -9.24 -10.76
N ILE A 769 -26.64 -7.92 -10.93
CA ILE A 769 -27.46 -6.94 -10.21
C ILE A 769 -28.84 -6.75 -10.85
N THR A 770 -29.86 -6.69 -10.00
CA THR A 770 -31.27 -6.52 -10.40
C THR A 770 -31.92 -5.24 -9.90
N GLY A 771 -31.39 -4.62 -8.85
CA GLY A 771 -31.89 -3.37 -8.28
C GLY A 771 -30.81 -2.61 -7.53
N VAL A 772 -31.17 -1.40 -7.09
CA VAL A 772 -30.33 -0.58 -6.22
C VAL A 772 -31.23 0.04 -5.15
N GLU A 773 -30.79 0.02 -3.90
CA GLU A 773 -31.37 0.78 -2.80
C GLU A 773 -30.43 1.93 -2.40
N LEU A 774 -30.93 3.16 -2.50
CA LEU A 774 -30.28 4.35 -1.97
C LEU A 774 -30.72 4.60 -0.52
N ARG A 775 -29.76 4.88 0.37
CA ARG A 775 -30.02 5.54 1.66
C ARG A 775 -29.64 7.02 1.58
N ALA A 776 -30.62 7.90 1.78
CA ALA A 776 -30.44 9.35 1.66
C ALA A 776 -31.41 10.18 2.53
N ALA A 777 -31.07 11.44 2.76
CA ALA A 777 -31.93 12.46 3.33
C ALA A 777 -31.80 13.78 2.55
N GLY A 778 -32.82 14.64 2.58
CA GLY A 778 -32.87 15.91 1.84
C GLY A 778 -34.13 16.07 0.98
N GLU A 779 -34.07 16.97 0.01
CA GLU A 779 -35.12 17.21 -0.99
C GLU A 779 -34.47 17.29 -2.40
N GLY A 780 -34.79 16.33 -3.27
CA GLY A 780 -34.24 16.26 -4.62
C GLY A 780 -34.53 14.94 -5.34
N GLU A 781 -33.94 14.79 -6.52
CA GLU A 781 -33.83 13.53 -7.25
C GLU A 781 -32.36 13.20 -7.44
N VAL A 782 -31.95 12.01 -6.98
CA VAL A 782 -30.61 11.44 -7.16
C VAL A 782 -30.64 10.52 -8.37
N SER A 783 -29.63 10.60 -9.23
CA SER A 783 -29.57 9.87 -10.51
C SER A 783 -28.25 9.15 -10.68
N LEU A 784 -28.29 7.94 -11.25
CA LEU A 784 -27.11 7.16 -11.64
C LEU A 784 -26.94 7.18 -13.15
N HIS A 785 -25.75 7.54 -13.59
CA HIS A 785 -25.34 7.74 -14.97
C HIS A 785 -24.17 6.80 -15.31
N TRP A 786 -24.01 6.44 -16.58
CA TRP A 786 -22.89 5.60 -17.03
C TRP A 786 -21.83 6.45 -17.74
N GLY A 787 -20.58 6.33 -17.31
CA GLY A 787 -19.41 7.02 -17.87
C GLY A 787 -19.25 8.48 -17.43
N ASP A 788 -20.26 9.32 -17.63
CA ASP A 788 -20.20 10.77 -17.39
C ASP A 788 -21.48 11.34 -16.76
N ALA A 789 -21.34 12.40 -15.97
CA ALA A 789 -22.44 13.10 -15.30
C ALA A 789 -23.50 13.69 -16.27
N GLY A 790 -23.12 13.93 -17.53
CA GLY A 790 -24.01 14.42 -18.59
C GLY A 790 -24.73 13.34 -19.41
N ALA A 791 -24.52 12.05 -19.12
CA ALA A 791 -25.22 10.95 -19.78
C ALA A 791 -26.71 10.88 -19.34
N GLU A 792 -27.55 10.16 -20.08
CA GLU A 792 -28.91 9.84 -19.61
C GLU A 792 -28.83 8.88 -18.39
N PRO A 793 -29.66 9.07 -17.35
CA PRO A 793 -29.61 8.23 -16.15
C PRO A 793 -30.27 6.87 -16.38
N PHE A 794 -29.64 5.80 -15.91
CA PHE A 794 -30.17 4.43 -15.97
C PHE A 794 -31.00 4.05 -14.72
N ALA A 795 -30.85 4.80 -13.63
CA ALA A 795 -31.68 4.71 -12.43
C ALA A 795 -31.85 6.09 -11.77
N THR A 796 -33.04 6.36 -11.20
CA THR A 796 -33.32 7.58 -10.42
C THR A 796 -34.02 7.26 -9.11
N PHE A 797 -33.88 8.16 -8.14
CA PHE A 797 -34.44 8.06 -6.79
C PHE A 797 -34.97 9.42 -6.34
N ALA A 798 -36.26 9.47 -5.99
CA ALA A 798 -36.85 10.67 -5.38
C ALA A 798 -36.56 10.68 -3.87
N VAL A 799 -35.99 11.77 -3.37
CA VAL A 799 -35.67 12.01 -1.96
C VAL A 799 -36.51 13.20 -1.47
N ASP A 800 -37.38 12.96 -0.47
CA ASP A 800 -38.25 13.96 0.16
C ASP A 800 -38.42 13.58 1.64
N SER A 801 -37.33 13.69 2.40
CA SER A 801 -37.26 13.29 3.81
C SER A 801 -36.15 14.03 4.56
N ALA A 802 -36.49 14.66 5.68
CA ALA A 802 -35.51 15.31 6.56
C ALA A 802 -34.70 14.31 7.42
N ASP A 803 -35.19 13.07 7.55
CA ASP A 803 -34.51 11.95 8.22
C ASP A 803 -34.05 10.93 7.16
N TRP A 804 -33.11 10.04 7.51
CA TRP A 804 -32.67 8.96 6.62
C TRP A 804 -33.84 8.12 6.09
N SER A 805 -33.89 8.01 4.75
CA SER A 805 -34.91 7.26 4.02
C SER A 805 -34.25 6.26 3.06
N LEU A 806 -34.97 5.17 2.75
CA LEU A 806 -34.56 4.17 1.76
C LEU A 806 -35.42 4.32 0.52
N ALA A 807 -34.79 4.38 -0.66
CA ALA A 807 -35.44 4.42 -1.95
C ALA A 807 -34.86 3.33 -2.86
N SER A 808 -35.70 2.39 -3.29
CA SER A 808 -35.27 1.24 -4.11
C SER A 808 -35.80 1.34 -5.54
N THR A 809 -34.92 1.16 -6.52
CA THR A 809 -35.24 1.20 -7.96
C THR A 809 -34.73 -0.08 -8.65
N PRO A 810 -35.59 -0.82 -9.39
CA PRO A 810 -35.14 -1.98 -10.16
C PRO A 810 -34.37 -1.53 -11.41
N LEU A 811 -33.28 -2.23 -11.74
CA LEU A 811 -32.46 -1.93 -12.91
C LEU A 811 -33.09 -2.51 -14.18
N ILE A 812 -33.90 -1.70 -14.85
CA ILE A 812 -34.52 -2.05 -16.14
C ILE A 812 -33.45 -1.96 -17.24
N GLU A 813 -32.78 -0.82 -17.33
CA GLU A 813 -31.60 -0.64 -18.16
C GLU A 813 -30.35 -0.92 -17.30
N VAL A 814 -29.43 -1.73 -17.82
CA VAL A 814 -28.16 -2.07 -17.18
C VAL A 814 -27.06 -1.84 -18.20
N PRO A 815 -26.05 -1.00 -17.90
CA PRO A 815 -24.86 -0.87 -18.72
C PRO A 815 -24.14 -2.21 -18.94
N GLU A 816 -23.57 -2.41 -20.13
CA GLU A 816 -22.82 -3.63 -20.46
C GLU A 816 -21.32 -3.42 -20.26
N GLY A 817 -20.66 -4.39 -19.62
CA GLY A 817 -19.22 -4.39 -19.37
C GLY A 817 -18.78 -3.50 -18.21
N THR A 818 -17.48 -3.50 -17.96
CA THR A 818 -16.84 -2.69 -16.92
C THR A 818 -16.83 -1.21 -17.28
N GLY A 819 -17.07 -0.35 -16.29
CA GLY A 819 -16.96 1.10 -16.46
C GLY A 819 -17.33 1.87 -15.19
N ARG A 820 -17.79 3.10 -15.38
CA ARG A 820 -17.97 4.09 -14.31
C ARG A 820 -19.43 4.41 -14.04
N VAL A 821 -19.84 4.33 -12.78
CA VAL A 821 -21.13 4.85 -12.29
C VAL A 821 -20.92 6.27 -11.77
N VAL A 822 -21.63 7.25 -12.30
CA VAL A 822 -21.59 8.64 -11.82
C VAL A 822 -22.93 8.98 -11.17
N VAL A 823 -22.90 9.52 -9.96
CA VAL A 823 -24.08 9.96 -9.20
C VAL A 823 -24.23 11.48 -9.33
N THR A 824 -25.44 11.95 -9.64
CA THR A 824 -25.78 13.38 -9.58
C THR A 824 -27.03 13.63 -8.73
N SER A 825 -27.25 14.88 -8.33
CA SER A 825 -28.47 15.30 -7.62
C SER A 825 -29.06 16.59 -8.23
N THR A 826 -30.39 16.74 -8.11
CA THR A 826 -31.14 17.93 -8.53
C THR A 826 -31.51 18.88 -7.39
N GLY A 827 -31.19 18.53 -6.14
CA GLY A 827 -31.38 19.34 -4.94
C GLY A 827 -30.36 18.97 -3.86
N GLY A 828 -30.33 19.65 -2.71
CA GLY A 828 -29.38 19.35 -1.64
C GLY A 828 -29.71 18.04 -0.95
N VAL A 829 -28.89 17.00 -1.15
CA VAL A 829 -29.12 15.65 -0.64
C VAL A 829 -27.89 15.15 0.14
N ASP A 830 -28.12 14.72 1.38
CA ASP A 830 -27.17 13.93 2.16
C ASP A 830 -27.21 12.49 1.67
N LEU A 831 -26.07 11.96 1.23
CA LEU A 831 -25.91 10.59 0.76
C LEU A 831 -25.11 9.77 1.78
N ASP A 832 -25.65 8.58 2.08
CA ASP A 832 -25.04 7.57 2.95
C ASP A 832 -24.44 6.46 2.10
N ARG A 833 -25.29 5.62 1.48
CA ARG A 833 -24.82 4.44 0.71
C ARG A 833 -25.77 4.03 -0.41
N PHE A 834 -25.24 3.26 -1.34
CA PHE A 834 -25.96 2.50 -2.36
C PHE A 834 -25.78 1.01 -2.09
N LEU A 835 -26.87 0.25 -2.04
CA LEU A 835 -26.87 -1.21 -1.96
C LEU A 835 -27.33 -1.79 -3.28
N PHE A 836 -26.43 -2.47 -4.00
CA PHE A 836 -26.68 -3.11 -5.29
C PHE A 836 -27.25 -4.53 -5.08
N THR A 837 -28.54 -4.71 -5.33
CA THR A 837 -29.31 -5.90 -4.93
C THR A 837 -29.48 -6.91 -6.05
N THR A 838 -29.44 -8.19 -5.70
CA THR A 838 -29.93 -9.30 -6.53
C THR A 838 -31.10 -9.97 -5.81
N SER A 839 -32.34 -9.68 -6.22
CA SER A 839 -33.50 -10.15 -5.45
C SER A 839 -34.76 -10.46 -6.27
N ILE A 840 -35.58 -11.36 -5.73
CA ILE A 840 -36.91 -11.68 -6.28
C ILE A 840 -37.83 -10.45 -6.26
N ALA A 841 -37.63 -9.52 -5.32
CA ALA A 841 -38.40 -8.30 -5.20
C ALA A 841 -38.10 -7.34 -6.36
N ASP A 842 -36.85 -7.20 -6.76
CA ASP A 842 -36.44 -6.37 -7.90
C ASP A 842 -37.03 -6.90 -9.21
N VAL A 843 -37.10 -8.22 -9.39
CA VAL A 843 -37.75 -8.84 -10.54
C VAL A 843 -39.25 -8.48 -10.62
N ASP A 844 -39.96 -8.49 -9.48
CA ASP A 844 -41.39 -8.13 -9.45
C ASP A 844 -41.61 -6.61 -9.61
N ALA A 845 -40.69 -5.79 -9.07
CA ALA A 845 -40.66 -4.35 -9.28
C ALA A 845 -40.40 -4.00 -10.76
N ALA A 846 -39.43 -4.65 -11.41
CA ALA A 846 -39.15 -4.51 -12.85
C ALA A 846 -40.36 -4.93 -13.69
N LEU A 847 -40.99 -6.08 -13.37
CA LEU A 847 -42.22 -6.55 -14.02
C LEU A 847 -43.37 -5.55 -13.88
N THR A 848 -43.47 -4.89 -12.73
CA THR A 848 -44.46 -3.85 -12.43
C THR A 848 -44.16 -2.56 -13.20
N ALA A 849 -42.90 -2.11 -13.26
CA ALA A 849 -42.47 -0.92 -13.97
C ALA A 849 -42.64 -1.07 -15.50
N LEU A 850 -42.22 -2.21 -16.07
CA LEU A 850 -42.45 -2.56 -17.47
C LEU A 850 -43.95 -2.70 -17.82
N ARG A 851 -44.80 -2.97 -16.83
CA ARG A 851 -46.26 -2.90 -17.00
C ARG A 851 -46.77 -1.45 -17.00
N GLN A 852 -46.13 -0.54 -16.28
CA GLN A 852 -46.49 0.89 -16.25
C GLN A 852 -46.08 1.61 -17.54
N SER A 853 -44.89 1.32 -18.09
CA SER A 853 -44.46 1.80 -19.42
C SER A 853 -45.34 1.26 -20.55
N GLY A 854 -45.85 0.03 -20.39
CA GLY A 854 -46.78 -0.63 -21.31
C GLY A 854 -46.20 -1.83 -22.08
N ASP A 855 -44.94 -2.16 -21.83
CA ASP A 855 -44.21 -3.25 -22.49
C ASP A 855 -44.62 -4.66 -22.01
N VAL A 856 -45.17 -4.74 -20.80
CA VAL A 856 -45.72 -5.97 -20.21
C VAL A 856 -47.25 -5.87 -20.11
N THR A 857 -47.96 -6.92 -20.51
CA THR A 857 -49.43 -6.97 -20.41
C THR A 857 -49.90 -7.23 -18.97
N ASN A 858 -51.12 -6.81 -18.63
CA ASN A 858 -51.71 -7.09 -17.31
C ASN A 858 -51.88 -8.60 -17.03
N GLY A 859 -52.00 -9.43 -18.07
CA GLY A 859 -52.06 -10.88 -17.93
C GLY A 859 -50.70 -11.49 -17.60
N ALA A 860 -49.63 -10.93 -18.18
CA ALA A 860 -48.25 -11.31 -17.86
C ALA A 860 -47.91 -10.93 -16.41
N LEU A 861 -48.15 -9.67 -15.99
CA LEU A 861 -47.94 -9.22 -14.60
C LEU A 861 -48.61 -10.17 -13.59
N VAL A 862 -49.91 -10.43 -13.72
CA VAL A 862 -50.65 -11.28 -12.77
C VAL A 862 -50.18 -12.74 -12.77
N SER A 863 -49.74 -13.28 -13.90
CA SER A 863 -49.36 -14.71 -14.01
C SER A 863 -47.90 -14.99 -13.65
N LEU A 864 -46.99 -14.04 -13.89
CA LEU A 864 -45.59 -14.11 -13.48
C LEU A 864 -45.41 -13.64 -12.03
N GLY A 865 -46.04 -12.54 -11.61
CA GLY A 865 -46.01 -12.05 -10.21
C GLY A 865 -46.48 -13.10 -9.20
N MET A 866 -47.59 -13.80 -9.48
CA MET A 866 -48.06 -14.92 -8.62
C MET A 866 -47.04 -16.08 -8.48
N ARG A 867 -46.05 -16.18 -9.39
CA ARG A 867 -44.95 -17.15 -9.30
C ARG A 867 -43.76 -16.57 -8.54
N LEU A 868 -43.45 -15.29 -8.74
CA LEU A 868 -42.46 -14.54 -7.95
C LEU A 868 -42.86 -14.49 -6.47
N ASP A 869 -44.12 -14.20 -6.15
CA ASP A 869 -44.71 -14.31 -4.80
C ASP A 869 -44.41 -15.65 -4.12
N ARG A 870 -44.53 -16.75 -4.87
CA ARG A 870 -44.29 -18.11 -4.35
C ARG A 870 -42.81 -18.42 -4.21
N ALA A 871 -41.98 -17.88 -5.10
CA ALA A 871 -40.53 -17.99 -5.00
C ALA A 871 -40.04 -17.24 -3.75
N ALA A 872 -40.45 -15.98 -3.58
CA ALA A 872 -40.13 -15.16 -2.42
C ALA A 872 -40.61 -15.82 -1.11
N ALA A 873 -41.87 -16.28 -1.05
CA ALA A 873 -42.40 -16.97 0.12
C ALA A 873 -41.75 -18.34 0.40
N ALA A 874 -41.15 -18.99 -0.60
CA ALA A 874 -40.36 -20.21 -0.40
C ALA A 874 -38.94 -19.89 0.10
N TYR A 875 -38.30 -18.88 -0.51
CA TYR A 875 -36.96 -18.42 -0.16
C TYR A 875 -36.92 -17.90 1.29
N ALA A 876 -37.84 -17.02 1.67
CA ALA A 876 -38.00 -16.53 3.04
C ALA A 876 -38.36 -17.62 4.08
N ALA A 877 -38.73 -18.82 3.63
CA ALA A 877 -38.97 -19.99 4.48
C ALA A 877 -37.79 -20.98 4.51
N GLY A 878 -36.67 -20.68 3.84
CA GLY A 878 -35.51 -21.56 3.69
C GLY A 878 -35.70 -22.70 2.69
N ASP A 879 -36.79 -22.72 1.92
CA ASP A 879 -37.09 -23.74 0.90
C ASP A 879 -36.52 -23.31 -0.47
N THR A 880 -35.20 -23.23 -0.54
CA THR A 880 -34.46 -22.76 -1.73
C THR A 880 -34.72 -23.62 -2.96
N ALA A 881 -34.85 -24.94 -2.79
CA ALA A 881 -35.19 -25.87 -3.87
C ALA A 881 -36.55 -25.56 -4.52
N LYS A 882 -37.55 -25.16 -3.73
CA LYS A 882 -38.84 -24.70 -4.24
C LYS A 882 -38.77 -23.29 -4.82
N ALA A 883 -38.00 -22.38 -4.23
CA ALA A 883 -37.77 -21.04 -4.79
C ALA A 883 -37.19 -21.14 -6.21
N LEU A 884 -36.10 -21.91 -6.39
CA LEU A 884 -35.51 -22.21 -7.70
C LEU A 884 -36.50 -22.90 -8.65
N THR A 885 -37.39 -23.75 -8.16
CA THR A 885 -38.41 -24.40 -9.00
C THR A 885 -39.42 -23.38 -9.55
N GLU A 886 -39.88 -22.44 -8.72
CA GLU A 886 -40.80 -21.38 -9.15
C GLU A 886 -40.09 -20.36 -10.07
N LEU A 887 -38.84 -19.95 -9.78
CA LEU A 887 -38.04 -19.05 -10.62
C LEU A 887 -37.70 -19.64 -11.98
N ARG A 888 -37.22 -20.89 -12.04
CA ARG A 888 -36.96 -21.60 -13.31
C ARG A 888 -38.26 -21.74 -14.12
N PHE A 889 -39.42 -21.87 -13.47
CA PHE A 889 -40.71 -21.82 -14.16
C PHE A 889 -40.99 -20.41 -14.74
N VAL A 890 -40.80 -19.34 -13.98
CA VAL A 890 -40.90 -17.94 -14.47
C VAL A 890 -40.02 -17.72 -15.71
N ARG A 891 -38.74 -18.09 -15.63
CA ARG A 891 -37.78 -18.04 -16.75
C ARG A 891 -38.33 -18.68 -18.03
N THR A 892 -38.87 -19.90 -17.92
CA THR A 892 -39.45 -20.60 -19.09
C THR A 892 -40.75 -19.97 -19.62
N GLN A 893 -41.44 -19.13 -18.83
CA GLN A 893 -42.69 -18.50 -19.24
C GLN A 893 -42.51 -17.09 -19.79
N ILE A 894 -41.44 -16.36 -19.44
CA ILE A 894 -41.20 -15.00 -19.95
C ILE A 894 -41.27 -14.93 -21.50
N PRO A 895 -40.61 -15.81 -22.28
CA PRO A 895 -40.69 -15.80 -23.75
C PRO A 895 -42.09 -16.02 -24.34
N GLU A 896 -43.01 -16.64 -23.58
CA GLU A 896 -44.38 -16.95 -23.98
C GLU A 896 -45.40 -15.89 -23.47
N ARG A 897 -44.96 -14.97 -22.60
CA ARG A 897 -45.84 -14.01 -21.89
C ARG A 897 -45.49 -12.54 -22.14
N VAL A 898 -44.24 -12.25 -22.52
CA VAL A 898 -43.74 -10.89 -22.76
C VAL A 898 -43.39 -10.76 -24.24
N GLU A 899 -44.21 -9.99 -24.98
CA GLU A 899 -44.08 -9.84 -26.43
C GLU A 899 -42.99 -8.83 -26.83
N ASN A 900 -42.81 -7.74 -26.05
CA ASN A 900 -41.69 -6.82 -26.22
C ASN A 900 -40.36 -7.60 -25.95
N LEU A 901 -39.39 -7.49 -26.87
CA LEU A 901 -38.13 -8.23 -26.80
C LEU A 901 -37.16 -7.68 -25.75
N ASP A 902 -37.17 -6.37 -25.54
CA ASP A 902 -36.30 -5.67 -24.60
C ASP A 902 -36.77 -5.94 -23.17
N ALA A 903 -38.08 -5.74 -22.91
CA ALA A 903 -38.71 -6.11 -21.65
C ALA A 903 -38.56 -7.61 -21.31
N ARG A 904 -38.53 -8.48 -22.33
CA ARG A 904 -38.25 -9.91 -22.19
C ARG A 904 -36.79 -10.16 -21.80
N ALA A 905 -35.83 -9.47 -22.42
CA ALA A 905 -34.41 -9.59 -22.09
C ALA A 905 -34.13 -9.16 -20.65
N VAL A 906 -34.66 -7.99 -20.23
CA VAL A 906 -34.57 -7.50 -18.85
C VAL A 906 -35.08 -8.51 -17.83
N LEU A 907 -36.30 -9.04 -18.04
CA LEU A 907 -36.90 -10.00 -17.11
C LEU A 907 -36.20 -11.36 -17.12
N LEU A 908 -35.62 -11.80 -18.24
CA LEU A 908 -34.80 -13.01 -18.29
C LEU A 908 -33.49 -12.81 -17.52
N ARG A 909 -32.74 -11.74 -17.80
CA ARG A 909 -31.50 -11.38 -17.10
C ARG A 909 -31.72 -11.36 -15.58
N ALA A 910 -32.73 -10.64 -15.12
CA ALA A 910 -33.01 -10.49 -13.70
C ALA A 910 -33.42 -11.81 -13.03
N VAL A 911 -34.22 -12.65 -13.69
CA VAL A 911 -34.58 -13.99 -13.15
C VAL A 911 -33.39 -14.95 -13.16
N GLU A 912 -32.52 -14.87 -14.18
CA GLU A 912 -31.32 -15.72 -14.30
C GLU A 912 -30.26 -15.34 -13.26
N ALA A 913 -30.04 -14.04 -13.01
CA ALA A 913 -29.19 -13.54 -11.93
C ALA A 913 -29.64 -14.04 -10.55
N VAL A 914 -30.93 -13.90 -10.21
CA VAL A 914 -31.49 -14.39 -8.93
C VAL A 914 -31.46 -15.92 -8.82
N ILE A 915 -31.46 -16.65 -9.94
CA ILE A 915 -31.25 -18.12 -9.94
C ILE A 915 -29.78 -18.44 -9.62
N ALA A 916 -28.84 -17.74 -10.23
CA ALA A 916 -27.40 -17.95 -10.02
C ALA A 916 -26.98 -17.63 -8.58
N ASP A 917 -27.43 -16.49 -8.06
CA ASP A 917 -27.24 -16.02 -6.67
C ASP A 917 -27.70 -17.07 -5.63
N ILE A 918 -28.92 -17.58 -5.78
CA ILE A 918 -29.45 -18.65 -4.91
C ILE A 918 -28.69 -19.97 -5.10
N GLU A 919 -28.22 -20.29 -6.30
CA GLU A 919 -27.43 -21.52 -6.56
C GLU A 919 -26.03 -21.43 -5.95
N GLN A 920 -25.39 -20.26 -5.98
CA GLN A 920 -24.10 -19.95 -5.34
C GLN A 920 -24.19 -20.10 -3.82
N ALA A 921 -25.21 -19.51 -3.19
CA ALA A 921 -25.45 -19.63 -1.74
C ALA A 921 -25.70 -21.08 -1.27
N ILE A 922 -26.17 -21.99 -2.14
CA ILE A 922 -26.39 -23.42 -1.82
C ILE A 922 -25.11 -24.27 -2.01
N ALA A 923 -24.14 -23.79 -2.78
CA ALA A 923 -22.91 -24.54 -3.07
C ALA A 923 -21.93 -24.62 -1.88
N VAL A 924 -22.24 -23.92 -0.78
CA VAL A 924 -21.50 -23.92 0.50
C VAL A 924 -21.82 -25.21 1.30
N PRO A 925 -20.82 -26.06 1.63
CA PRO A 925 -21.03 -27.33 2.37
C PRO A 925 -21.39 -27.20 3.86
#